data_AF-I0HDQ8-F1
#
_entry.id   AF-I0HDQ8-F1
#
_cell.length_a   1.000
_cell.length_b   1.000
_cell.length_c   1.000
_cell.angle_alpha   90.00
_cell.angle_beta   90.00
_cell.angle_gamma   90.00
#
_symmetry.space_group_name_H-M   'P 1'
#
loop_
_entity.id
_entity.type
_entity.pdbx_description
1 polymer ?
#
loop_
_entity_poly.entity_id
_entity_poly.type
_entity_poly.pdbx_seq_one_letter_code
_entity_poly.pdbx_strand_id
1 'polypeptide(L)'
;MRTSTVFVVAASLLAFGSPAAAAPAPATGSVRVTIVTPSGVPAGVTLAGRTRQVAAKPPEGTSTVVTLTPAAGLYAVQTPGLIFDGVRYAGRASTPVVRATAGGKAAVTVTYAADGAARDLHATDVTATGVKLSWKAPAGARFVLRRTPGRVPVSLSSLGAGVRVKGTTAVDSGLKAGQQYTYSLFTFHKGRWAGPLTMTAGPASAADTAKYVANPATLLAGPADLVSAAPTGSGVRAVLRNGVATPVPGAAVVLPISDTLPGGFLGVVTAVAADGRTLSLRAGALIDAFDYYELDVPEFSAAAAAQSGPAPSASAKSVAPKALSASCGSASAGDEVVFSPDVKLGGHFSTKVDKYSFLGADVPTGASVDMGLTVTVSGPAGVKVSGNRKCKVGFSEAVKQLSVSPVPMALSYAAGAEISIGGAMEIANLGLTGTAGFEMKGSMSVKNGASFSGKRILDASPLAPKVTANGSVGLKVGGDVIVGPGAGTKEAGVIAGIGGGLYPVDAAFGPVFTAEDSRFNACLEAKLGMSIGLFLTVKVFLSKWSFSEKVTLDALKGSHSYAGSPYYLPKDCKTLAGGSKDSLLGDGVDKVEDTTVGAAEQWGHVDGFVPGKKTWVLSTGRMADALGDPGKFASTALGRDGDAELTEFAGHPTHDAASYQVKLVPAGDTLHVRYVFASEEYPEYVNSSYNDVMAVRVDGKNCALVPGTTQPVSVNTINAGENADHYVDNADGAAGYATSMDGLTKPLTCSVPVTPGKEVTVQIAVADSSDQVYDSAIALVDGGIWTD
;
A
#
# COMPACT_ATOMS: atom_id res chain seq x y z
N MET A 1 31.87 43.65 -29.05
CA MET A 1 33.34 43.53 -29.27
C MET A 1 33.83 42.25 -28.63
N ARG A 2 34.43 41.38 -29.47
CA ARG A 2 35.28 40.22 -29.16
C ARG A 2 34.72 39.07 -28.30
N THR A 3 34.16 38.11 -29.03
CA THR A 3 34.26 36.67 -28.80
C THR A 3 35.70 36.22 -28.55
N SER A 4 35.92 35.32 -27.59
CA SER A 4 37.15 34.55 -27.45
C SER A 4 36.81 33.12 -27.04
N THR A 5 36.86 32.26 -28.04
CA THR A 5 36.77 30.81 -28.00
C THR A 5 38.05 30.27 -27.36
N VAL A 6 37.95 29.58 -26.22
CA VAL A 6 39.08 28.84 -25.64
C VAL A 6 39.05 27.41 -26.17
N PHE A 7 40.03 27.07 -27.01
CA PHE A 7 40.34 25.71 -27.45
C PHE A 7 40.90 24.92 -26.25
N VAL A 8 40.19 23.87 -25.83
CA VAL A 8 40.75 22.85 -24.93
C VAL A 8 41.52 21.83 -25.78
N VAL A 9 42.85 21.89 -25.71
CA VAL A 9 43.74 20.89 -26.30
C VAL A 9 43.66 19.61 -25.46
N ALA A 10 43.05 18.57 -26.02
CA ALA A 10 43.10 17.22 -25.47
C ALA A 10 44.50 16.63 -25.72
N ALA A 11 45.36 16.65 -24.69
CA ALA A 11 46.62 15.92 -24.70
C ALA A 11 46.37 14.44 -24.40
N SER A 12 46.22 13.64 -25.45
CA SER A 12 46.22 12.17 -25.37
C SER A 12 47.63 11.68 -25.03
N LEU A 13 47.95 11.57 -23.74
CA LEU A 13 49.10 10.78 -23.28
C LEU A 13 48.80 9.29 -23.46
N LEU A 14 49.19 8.74 -24.61
CA LEU A 14 49.37 7.31 -24.81
C LEU A 14 50.56 6.83 -23.97
N ALA A 15 50.31 6.49 -22.71
CA ALA A 15 51.25 5.73 -21.91
C ALA A 15 51.31 4.30 -22.46
N PHE A 16 52.35 3.98 -23.23
CA PHE A 16 52.76 2.60 -23.48
C PHE A 16 53.33 2.01 -22.18
N GLY A 17 52.43 1.71 -21.24
CA GLY A 17 52.74 0.80 -20.15
C GLY A 17 52.88 -0.60 -20.75
N SER A 18 54.09 -1.16 -20.72
CA SER A 18 54.25 -2.60 -20.94
C SER A 18 53.29 -3.35 -20.01
N PRO A 19 52.54 -4.37 -20.48
CA PRO A 19 51.78 -5.19 -19.55
C PRO A 19 52.78 -5.80 -18.57
N ALA A 20 52.72 -5.40 -17.31
CA ALA A 20 53.42 -6.10 -16.26
C ALA A 20 53.00 -7.56 -16.37
N ALA A 21 53.95 -8.44 -16.70
CA ALA A 21 53.71 -9.87 -16.83
C ALA A 21 52.97 -10.34 -15.57
N ALA A 22 51.77 -10.90 -15.75
CA ALA A 22 51.02 -11.48 -14.64
C ALA A 22 51.93 -12.46 -13.90
N ALA A 23 52.10 -12.26 -12.60
CA ALA A 23 52.90 -13.17 -11.78
C ALA A 23 52.44 -14.62 -12.03
N PRO A 24 53.35 -15.58 -12.20
CA PRO A 24 52.99 -16.97 -12.50
C PRO A 24 52.04 -17.50 -11.41
N ALA A 25 50.94 -18.12 -11.83
CA ALA A 25 49.98 -18.70 -10.91
C ALA A 25 50.69 -19.62 -9.92
N PRO A 26 50.42 -19.52 -8.60
CA PRO A 26 51.13 -20.32 -7.61
C PRO A 26 50.93 -21.80 -7.91
N ALA A 27 52.02 -22.56 -7.96
CA ALA A 27 51.96 -23.98 -8.28
C ALA A 27 51.13 -24.72 -7.22
N THR A 28 50.02 -25.34 -7.65
CA THR A 28 49.09 -26.08 -6.78
C THR A 28 49.29 -27.58 -6.85
N GLY A 29 48.98 -28.28 -5.76
CA GLY A 29 48.84 -29.74 -5.72
C GLY A 29 47.38 -30.16 -5.58
N SER A 30 47.10 -31.46 -5.72
CA SER A 30 45.78 -32.05 -5.51
C SER A 30 45.79 -32.91 -4.24
N VAL A 31 44.90 -32.64 -3.30
CA VAL A 31 44.77 -33.41 -2.06
C VAL A 31 43.36 -33.99 -1.95
N ARG A 32 43.25 -35.32 -1.99
CA ARG A 32 41.99 -36.04 -1.80
C ARG A 32 41.73 -36.25 -0.30
N VAL A 33 40.72 -35.59 0.23
CA VAL A 33 40.31 -35.73 1.63
C VAL A 33 39.08 -36.63 1.69
N THR A 34 39.23 -37.80 2.32
CA THR A 34 38.12 -38.72 2.60
C THR A 34 37.63 -38.48 4.02
N ILE A 35 36.36 -38.11 4.18
CA ILE A 35 35.75 -37.86 5.48
C ILE A 35 34.76 -38.99 5.75
N VAL A 36 34.91 -39.69 6.88
CA VAL A 36 34.06 -40.81 7.31
C VAL A 36 33.40 -40.45 8.64
N THR A 37 32.08 -40.59 8.71
CA THR A 37 31.26 -40.28 9.89
C THR A 37 30.19 -41.36 10.07
N PRO A 38 29.57 -41.45 11.26
CA PRO A 38 28.27 -42.11 11.38
C PRO A 38 27.23 -41.50 10.43
N SER A 39 26.22 -42.29 10.05
CA SER A 39 25.15 -41.85 9.17
C SER A 39 24.42 -40.64 9.75
N GLY A 40 24.19 -39.61 8.94
CA GLY A 40 23.50 -38.38 9.37
C GLY A 40 24.41 -37.33 10.00
N VAL A 41 25.66 -37.66 10.33
CA VAL A 41 26.59 -36.72 10.99
C VAL A 41 27.36 -35.94 9.91
N PRO A 42 27.23 -34.60 9.84
CA PRO A 42 28.07 -33.77 8.97
C PRO A 42 29.49 -33.70 9.53
N ALA A 43 30.47 -33.21 8.77
CA ALA A 43 31.81 -32.99 9.31
C ALA A 43 32.62 -32.01 8.44
N GLY A 44 33.59 -31.34 9.05
CA GLY A 44 34.58 -30.50 8.36
C GLY A 44 36.00 -30.97 8.66
N VAL A 45 36.89 -30.85 7.67
CA VAL A 45 38.34 -31.07 7.82
C VAL A 45 39.05 -29.87 7.25
N THR A 46 39.93 -29.27 8.05
CA THR A 46 40.74 -28.12 7.60
C THR A 46 42.16 -28.55 7.32
N LEU A 47 42.66 -28.27 6.11
CA LEU A 47 44.07 -28.27 5.78
C LEU A 47 44.61 -26.87 6.06
N ALA A 48 45.39 -26.73 7.13
CA ALA A 48 45.97 -25.47 7.56
C ALA A 48 47.45 -25.43 7.17
N GLY A 49 47.79 -24.55 6.23
CA GLY A 49 49.17 -24.32 5.78
C GLY A 49 49.31 -22.91 5.23
N ARG A 50 50.05 -22.76 4.12
CA ARG A 50 50.19 -21.46 3.43
C ARG A 50 48.85 -20.89 2.97
N THR A 51 47.95 -21.78 2.54
CA THR A 51 46.53 -21.47 2.39
C THR A 51 45.74 -22.28 3.40
N ARG A 52 44.51 -21.82 3.68
CA ARG A 52 43.53 -22.60 4.42
C ARG A 52 42.58 -23.22 3.43
N GLN A 53 42.45 -24.55 3.44
CA GLN A 53 41.43 -25.24 2.65
C GLN A 53 40.56 -26.16 3.49
N VAL A 54 39.27 -26.20 3.22
CA VAL A 54 38.28 -26.97 3.97
C VAL A 54 37.58 -27.96 3.06
N ALA A 55 37.58 -29.23 3.49
CA ALA A 55 36.70 -30.26 2.97
C ALA A 55 35.52 -30.43 3.93
N ALA A 56 34.30 -30.48 3.39
CA ALA A 56 33.10 -30.67 4.17
C ALA A 56 32.33 -31.90 3.66
N LYS A 57 31.80 -32.67 4.61
CA LYS A 57 30.84 -33.75 4.38
C LYS A 57 29.46 -33.24 4.84
N PRO A 58 28.43 -33.32 3.99
CA PRO A 58 27.06 -33.02 4.41
C PRO A 58 26.46 -34.17 5.25
N PRO A 59 25.30 -33.96 5.90
CA PRO A 59 24.70 -34.98 6.76
C PRO A 59 24.44 -36.32 6.05
N GLU A 60 24.13 -36.30 4.76
CA GLU A 60 23.79 -37.48 3.98
C GLU A 60 24.97 -38.46 3.84
N GLY A 61 24.66 -39.76 3.90
CA GLY A 61 25.64 -40.83 3.78
C GLY A 61 26.62 -40.95 4.95
N THR A 62 27.55 -41.89 4.84
CA THR A 62 28.57 -42.22 5.85
C THR A 62 29.98 -41.77 5.46
N SER A 63 30.19 -41.38 4.20
CA SER A 63 31.48 -40.88 3.74
C SER A 63 31.36 -39.92 2.56
N THR A 64 32.31 -39.02 2.42
CA THR A 64 32.47 -38.13 1.26
C THR A 64 33.95 -37.99 0.90
N VAL A 65 34.24 -37.87 -0.39
CA VAL A 65 35.58 -37.59 -0.90
C VAL A 65 35.59 -36.20 -1.52
N VAL A 66 36.43 -35.31 -1.00
CA VAL A 66 36.60 -33.95 -1.53
C VAL A 66 38.01 -33.79 -2.06
N THR A 67 38.16 -33.29 -3.28
CA THR A 67 39.47 -32.96 -3.85
C THR A 67 39.74 -31.48 -3.65
N LEU A 68 40.78 -31.18 -2.88
CA LEU A 68 41.27 -29.84 -2.60
C LEU A 68 42.48 -29.50 -3.48
N THR A 69 42.67 -28.23 -3.80
CA THR A 69 43.77 -27.73 -4.64
C THR A 69 44.66 -26.72 -3.91
N PRO A 70 45.32 -27.13 -2.80
CA PRO A 70 46.18 -26.23 -2.05
C PRO A 70 47.43 -25.83 -2.84
N ALA A 71 47.99 -24.66 -2.52
CA ALA A 71 49.33 -24.26 -3.00
C ALA A 71 50.37 -25.28 -2.50
N ALA A 72 51.45 -25.49 -3.26
CA ALA A 72 52.51 -26.41 -2.85
C ALA A 72 53.05 -26.05 -1.44
N GLY A 73 53.14 -27.04 -0.54
CA GLY A 73 53.53 -26.84 0.85
C GLY A 73 53.09 -27.96 1.80
N LEU A 74 53.37 -27.78 3.09
CA LEU A 74 52.91 -28.65 4.17
C LEU A 74 51.62 -28.10 4.80
N TYR A 75 50.66 -28.99 5.07
CA TYR A 75 49.38 -28.66 5.65
C TYR A 75 49.10 -29.54 6.85
N ALA A 76 48.84 -28.93 8.01
CA ALA A 76 48.33 -29.62 9.18
C ALA A 76 46.87 -30.02 8.95
N VAL A 77 46.53 -31.26 9.26
CA VAL A 77 45.17 -31.81 9.14
C VAL A 77 44.44 -31.58 10.44
N GLN A 78 43.65 -30.50 10.49
CA GLN A 78 42.87 -30.12 11.66
C GLN A 78 41.49 -30.78 11.64
N THR A 79 41.16 -31.43 12.75
CA THR A 79 39.93 -32.23 12.94
C THR A 79 39.15 -31.70 14.14
N PRO A 80 38.46 -30.55 13.99
CA PRO A 80 37.75 -29.92 15.11
C PRO A 80 36.67 -30.88 15.64
N GLY A 81 36.49 -30.91 16.96
CA GLY A 81 35.38 -31.63 17.56
C GLY A 81 34.05 -31.06 17.07
N LEU A 82 33.10 -31.93 16.74
CA LEU A 82 31.77 -31.56 16.27
C LEU A 82 30.75 -31.96 17.31
N ILE A 83 29.73 -31.13 17.53
CA ILE A 83 28.55 -31.52 18.29
C ILE A 83 27.39 -31.61 17.31
N PHE A 84 26.75 -32.77 17.27
CA PHE A 84 25.60 -33.02 16.42
C PHE A 84 24.61 -33.91 17.17
N ASP A 85 23.35 -33.50 17.18
CA ASP A 85 22.26 -34.19 17.89
C ASP A 85 22.61 -34.53 19.35
N GLY A 86 23.11 -33.53 20.09
CA GLY A 86 23.49 -33.67 21.50
C GLY A 86 24.77 -34.49 21.77
N VAL A 87 25.40 -35.08 20.75
CA VAL A 87 26.59 -35.93 20.88
C VAL A 87 27.83 -35.23 20.34
N ARG A 88 28.94 -35.35 21.07
CA ARG A 88 30.26 -34.87 20.61
C ARG A 88 31.01 -35.96 19.84
N TYR A 89 31.46 -35.62 18.64
CA TYR A 89 32.28 -36.44 17.77
C TYR A 89 33.70 -35.87 17.68
N ALA A 90 34.69 -36.73 17.82
CA ALA A 90 36.10 -36.39 17.66
C ALA A 90 36.67 -37.03 16.39
N GLY A 91 37.37 -36.25 15.58
CA GLY A 91 38.01 -36.72 14.35
C GLY A 91 39.41 -37.28 14.60
N ARG A 92 39.78 -38.31 13.85
CA ARG A 92 41.15 -38.84 13.78
C ARG A 92 41.57 -38.90 12.32
N ALA A 93 42.66 -38.21 11.98
CA ALA A 93 43.26 -38.26 10.65
C ALA A 93 44.23 -39.44 10.50
N SER A 94 44.32 -40.01 9.31
CA SER A 94 45.28 -41.06 8.95
C SER A 94 46.72 -40.56 8.99
N THR A 95 46.92 -39.25 8.81
CA THR A 95 48.18 -38.54 9.01
C THR A 95 47.90 -37.14 9.58
N PRO A 96 48.71 -36.63 10.52
CA PRO A 96 48.53 -35.28 11.07
C PRO A 96 48.94 -34.17 10.09
N VAL A 97 49.75 -34.49 9.07
CA VAL A 97 50.25 -33.53 8.08
C VAL A 97 50.18 -34.15 6.68
N VAL A 98 49.77 -33.36 5.69
CA VAL A 98 49.79 -33.73 4.28
C VAL A 98 50.67 -32.76 3.48
N ARG A 99 51.46 -33.28 2.55
CA ARG A 99 52.31 -32.49 1.66
C ARG A 99 51.62 -32.35 0.30
N ALA A 100 51.35 -31.11 -0.10
CA ALA A 100 50.91 -30.79 -1.45
C ALA A 100 52.14 -30.44 -2.31
N THR A 101 52.36 -31.15 -3.39
CA THR A 101 53.42 -30.85 -4.37
C THR A 101 52.80 -30.30 -5.65
N ALA A 102 53.52 -29.43 -6.36
CA ALA A 102 53.08 -28.87 -7.63
C ALA A 102 52.72 -29.98 -8.63
N GLY A 103 51.47 -30.01 -9.12
CA GLY A 103 50.95 -31.05 -10.02
C GLY A 103 50.81 -32.46 -9.40
N GLY A 104 51.25 -32.65 -8.16
CA GLY A 104 51.22 -33.93 -7.47
C GLY A 104 49.87 -34.23 -6.81
N LYS A 105 49.65 -35.50 -6.48
CA LYS A 105 48.45 -36.00 -5.81
C LYS A 105 48.81 -36.53 -4.42
N ALA A 106 48.05 -36.13 -3.41
CA ALA A 106 48.13 -36.67 -2.06
C ALA A 106 46.72 -37.06 -1.56
N ALA A 107 46.65 -37.85 -0.49
CA ALA A 107 45.39 -38.23 0.11
C ALA A 107 45.48 -38.29 1.65
N VAL A 108 44.36 -38.01 2.31
CA VAL A 108 44.20 -38.18 3.76
C VAL A 108 42.79 -38.66 4.05
N THR A 109 42.65 -39.58 5.01
CA THR A 109 41.35 -40.04 5.51
C THR A 109 41.15 -39.54 6.93
N VAL A 110 39.98 -39.00 7.24
CA VAL A 110 39.58 -38.56 8.57
C VAL A 110 38.32 -39.30 9.00
N THR A 111 38.38 -39.97 10.15
CA THR A 111 37.26 -40.71 10.72
C THR A 111 36.78 -40.03 12.00
N TYR A 112 35.49 -39.72 12.06
CA TYR A 112 34.83 -39.17 13.25
C TYR A 112 34.11 -40.28 14.02
N ALA A 113 34.27 -40.27 15.34
CA ALA A 113 33.57 -41.18 16.26
C ALA A 113 33.11 -40.44 17.51
N ALA A 114 32.01 -40.91 18.12
CA ALA A 114 31.53 -40.37 19.39
C ALA A 114 32.58 -40.59 20.48
N ASP A 115 32.83 -39.58 21.30
CA ASP A 115 33.88 -39.65 22.33
C ASP A 115 33.44 -40.40 23.61
N GLY A 116 32.16 -40.76 23.72
CA GLY A 116 31.58 -41.49 24.85
C GLY A 116 31.47 -40.66 26.14
N ALA A 117 31.53 -39.32 26.03
CA ALA A 117 31.36 -38.38 27.12
C ALA A 117 29.88 -38.13 27.46
N ALA A 118 29.59 -37.08 28.25
CA ALA A 118 28.24 -36.57 28.40
C ALA A 118 27.62 -36.21 27.03
N ARG A 119 26.30 -36.32 26.94
CA ARG A 119 25.49 -35.98 25.77
C ARG A 119 24.24 -35.23 26.19
N ASP A 120 23.54 -34.66 25.22
CA ASP A 120 22.25 -33.98 25.41
C ASP A 120 22.34 -32.86 26.46
N LEU A 121 23.41 -32.06 26.46
CA LEU A 121 23.47 -30.86 27.30
C LEU A 121 22.45 -29.85 26.78
N HIS A 122 21.47 -29.51 27.61
CA HIS A 122 20.40 -28.57 27.30
C HIS A 122 20.06 -27.72 28.52
N ALA A 123 19.43 -26.56 28.28
CA ALA A 123 18.83 -25.79 29.36
C ALA A 123 17.47 -26.38 29.72
N THR A 124 17.21 -26.46 31.02
CA THR A 124 15.91 -26.81 31.58
C THR A 124 15.21 -25.60 32.18
N ASP A 125 15.77 -24.39 32.08
CA ASP A 125 15.16 -23.10 32.44
C ASP A 125 16.05 -21.95 31.93
N VAL A 126 15.45 -20.86 31.46
CA VAL A 126 16.14 -19.61 31.12
C VAL A 126 15.32 -18.43 31.63
N THR A 127 15.85 -17.75 32.63
CA THR A 127 15.29 -16.51 33.19
C THR A 127 16.17 -15.32 32.77
N ALA A 128 15.75 -14.09 33.09
CA ALA A 128 16.55 -12.89 32.80
C ALA A 128 17.94 -12.89 33.49
N THR A 129 18.11 -13.65 34.59
CA THR A 129 19.33 -13.62 35.41
C THR A 129 19.85 -15.01 35.77
N GLY A 130 19.38 -16.07 35.12
CA GLY A 130 19.82 -17.43 35.42
C GLY A 130 19.41 -18.47 34.39
N VAL A 131 20.18 -19.57 34.35
CA VAL A 131 19.98 -20.72 33.47
C VAL A 131 20.08 -22.01 34.29
N LYS A 132 19.13 -22.92 34.12
CA LYS A 132 19.24 -24.30 34.66
C LYS A 132 19.64 -25.23 33.52
N LEU A 133 20.51 -26.19 33.81
CA LEU A 133 21.09 -27.11 32.82
C LEU A 133 20.91 -28.56 33.25
N SER A 134 20.76 -29.44 32.25
CA SER A 134 20.73 -30.89 32.42
C SER A 134 21.45 -31.58 31.26
N TRP A 135 21.99 -32.78 31.51
CA TRP A 135 22.61 -33.63 30.49
C TRP A 135 22.47 -35.11 30.85
N LYS A 136 22.80 -35.98 29.89
CA LYS A 136 22.95 -37.43 30.11
C LYS A 136 24.42 -37.80 30.11
N ALA A 137 24.79 -38.82 30.87
CA ALA A 137 26.18 -39.28 30.95
C ALA A 137 26.28 -40.75 31.35
N PRO A 138 27.40 -41.42 31.03
CA PRO A 138 27.67 -42.76 31.53
C PRO A 138 27.83 -42.79 33.05
N ALA A 139 27.48 -43.91 33.68
CA ALA A 139 27.61 -44.11 35.12
C ALA A 139 29.07 -43.93 35.58
N GLY A 140 29.26 -43.32 36.76
CA GLY A 140 30.58 -43.06 37.33
C GLY A 140 31.34 -41.89 36.70
N ALA A 141 30.75 -41.17 35.74
CA ALA A 141 31.35 -39.96 35.17
C ALA A 141 31.35 -38.79 36.17
N ARG A 142 32.39 -37.95 36.08
CA ARG A 142 32.51 -36.68 36.83
C ARG A 142 32.52 -35.50 35.86
N PHE A 143 32.04 -34.34 36.30
CA PHE A 143 31.85 -33.19 35.42
C PHE A 143 32.53 -31.93 35.95
N VAL A 144 33.02 -31.12 35.03
CA VAL A 144 33.39 -29.73 35.27
C VAL A 144 32.64 -28.87 34.26
N LEU A 145 31.80 -27.96 34.76
CA LEU A 145 31.07 -27.01 33.94
C LEU A 145 31.69 -25.62 34.06
N ARG A 146 32.02 -25.03 32.91
CA ARG A 146 32.60 -23.68 32.82
C ARG A 146 31.69 -22.76 32.01
N ARG A 147 31.68 -21.49 32.37
CA ARG A 147 30.96 -20.42 31.67
C ARG A 147 31.92 -19.30 31.25
N THR A 148 31.72 -18.80 30.03
CA THR A 148 32.33 -17.56 29.52
C THR A 148 31.25 -16.62 29.00
N PRO A 149 31.42 -15.29 29.15
CA PRO A 149 30.59 -14.34 28.41
C PRO A 149 30.92 -14.39 26.92
N GLY A 150 29.92 -14.16 26.08
CA GLY A 150 30.03 -14.24 24.63
C GLY A 150 29.84 -15.67 24.10
N ARG A 151 30.45 -15.95 22.95
CA ARG A 151 30.23 -17.19 22.18
C ARG A 151 31.39 -18.18 22.19
N VAL A 152 32.52 -17.79 22.78
CA VAL A 152 33.77 -18.57 22.69
C VAL A 152 33.81 -19.56 23.85
N PRO A 153 33.70 -20.87 23.60
CA PRO A 153 33.85 -21.86 24.66
C PRO A 153 35.30 -21.93 25.12
N VAL A 154 35.49 -22.30 26.39
CA VAL A 154 36.84 -22.62 26.89
C VAL A 154 37.29 -23.98 26.39
N SER A 155 38.56 -24.10 26.01
CA SER A 155 39.17 -25.35 25.55
C SER A 155 39.67 -26.26 26.69
N LEU A 156 39.88 -25.70 27.89
CA LEU A 156 40.39 -26.40 29.07
C LEU A 156 39.45 -26.25 30.25
N SER A 157 39.36 -27.31 31.06
CA SER A 157 38.52 -27.34 32.27
C SER A 157 39.02 -26.43 33.40
N SER A 158 40.20 -25.81 33.26
CA SER A 158 40.76 -24.83 34.20
C SER A 158 40.39 -23.38 33.87
N LEU A 159 39.84 -23.11 32.70
CA LEU A 159 39.54 -21.76 32.22
C LEU A 159 38.06 -21.40 32.43
N GLY A 160 37.77 -20.10 32.51
CA GLY A 160 36.41 -19.55 32.66
C GLY A 160 35.85 -19.65 34.08
N ALA A 161 34.63 -19.11 34.26
CA ALA A 161 33.94 -19.15 35.55
C ALA A 161 33.39 -20.56 35.83
N GLY A 162 33.57 -21.06 37.05
CA GLY A 162 33.02 -22.35 37.46
C GLY A 162 31.53 -22.28 37.75
N VAL A 163 30.75 -23.22 37.22
CA VAL A 163 29.33 -23.39 37.55
C VAL A 163 29.17 -24.64 38.39
N ARG A 164 28.46 -24.54 39.53
CA ARG A 164 28.30 -25.67 40.44
C ARG A 164 27.43 -26.76 39.81
N VAL A 165 27.95 -27.98 39.79
CA VAL A 165 27.28 -29.17 39.26
C VAL A 165 26.77 -30.05 40.41
N LYS A 166 25.56 -30.59 40.27
CA LYS A 166 24.99 -31.63 41.13
C LYS A 166 24.52 -32.80 40.27
N GLY A 167 25.26 -33.91 40.30
CA GLY A 167 25.00 -35.05 39.42
C GLY A 167 25.13 -34.64 37.95
N THR A 168 24.04 -34.76 37.19
CA THR A 168 23.95 -34.35 35.79
C THR A 168 23.15 -33.06 35.58
N THR A 169 23.10 -32.20 36.60
CA THR A 169 22.38 -30.92 36.56
C THR A 169 23.25 -29.78 37.07
N ALA A 170 22.94 -28.56 36.65
CA ALA A 170 23.54 -27.34 37.18
C ALA A 170 22.50 -26.21 37.23
N VAL A 171 22.68 -25.29 38.17
CA VAL A 171 21.93 -24.03 38.25
C VAL A 171 22.93 -22.90 38.25
N ASP A 172 22.76 -21.99 37.32
CA ASP A 172 23.58 -20.80 37.20
C ASP A 172 22.72 -19.55 37.39
N SER A 173 23.12 -18.69 38.31
CA SER A 173 22.33 -17.54 38.78
C SER A 173 23.19 -16.30 38.88
N GLY A 174 22.58 -15.11 38.87
CA GLY A 174 23.30 -13.84 38.90
C GLY A 174 23.95 -13.50 37.55
N LEU A 175 23.38 -14.01 36.46
CA LEU A 175 23.75 -13.65 35.10
C LEU A 175 23.31 -12.22 34.80
N LYS A 176 24.06 -11.53 33.95
CA LYS A 176 23.67 -10.22 33.43
C LYS A 176 22.60 -10.42 32.36
N ALA A 177 21.47 -9.73 32.51
CA ALA A 177 20.39 -9.73 31.52
C ALA A 177 20.90 -9.20 30.16
N GLY A 178 20.47 -9.82 29.05
CA GLY A 178 20.90 -9.50 27.69
C GLY A 178 22.30 -10.00 27.31
N GLN A 179 23.08 -10.52 28.26
CA GLN A 179 24.44 -11.01 27.99
C GLN A 179 24.41 -12.46 27.52
N GLN A 180 24.93 -12.72 26.33
CA GLN A 180 25.16 -14.09 25.87
C GLN A 180 26.26 -14.77 26.72
N TYR A 181 26.06 -16.05 27.01
CA TYR A 181 27.03 -16.92 27.67
C TYR A 181 27.21 -18.25 26.91
N THR A 182 28.43 -18.77 26.92
CA THR A 182 28.74 -20.12 26.45
C THR A 182 29.18 -21.00 27.63
N TYR A 183 28.57 -22.18 27.70
CA TYR A 183 28.86 -23.22 28.66
C TYR A 183 29.72 -24.30 28.02
N SER A 184 30.75 -24.73 28.74
CA SER A 184 31.68 -25.81 28.36
C SER A 184 31.63 -26.91 29.41
N LEU A 185 31.01 -28.05 29.08
CA LEU A 185 30.93 -29.22 29.93
C LEU A 185 32.05 -30.21 29.59
N PHE A 186 32.94 -30.44 30.56
CA PHE A 186 33.98 -31.46 30.48
C PHE A 186 33.53 -32.69 31.26
N THR A 187 33.76 -33.87 30.68
CA THR A 187 33.44 -35.15 31.29
C THR A 187 34.71 -35.93 31.57
N PHE A 188 34.89 -36.37 32.81
CA PHE A 188 35.90 -37.35 33.17
C PHE A 188 35.26 -38.72 33.28
N HIS A 189 35.69 -39.65 32.44
CA HIS A 189 35.17 -41.01 32.38
C HIS A 189 36.28 -41.97 31.94
N LYS A 190 36.33 -43.17 32.53
CA LYS A 190 37.38 -44.19 32.26
C LYS A 190 38.81 -43.63 32.30
N GLY A 191 39.11 -42.79 33.29
CA GLY A 191 40.45 -42.23 33.50
C GLY A 191 40.86 -41.11 32.52
N ARG A 192 39.94 -40.60 31.68
CA ARG A 192 40.25 -39.59 30.67
C ARG A 192 39.26 -38.43 30.70
N TRP A 193 39.76 -37.22 30.47
CA TRP A 193 38.93 -36.05 30.21
C TRP A 193 38.54 -36.00 28.72
N ALA A 194 37.26 -35.74 28.48
CA ALA A 194 36.69 -35.47 27.16
C ALA A 194 35.86 -34.17 27.21
N GLY A 195 35.69 -33.54 26.06
CA GLY A 195 34.93 -32.30 25.91
C GLY A 195 35.73 -31.14 25.29
N PRO A 196 35.20 -29.90 25.37
CA PRO A 196 33.90 -29.59 25.95
C PRO A 196 32.73 -30.03 25.06
N LEU A 197 31.65 -30.51 25.67
CA LEU A 197 30.31 -30.41 25.10
C LEU A 197 29.80 -29.00 25.40
N THR A 198 29.37 -28.25 24.38
CA THR A 198 29.11 -26.82 24.51
C THR A 198 27.65 -26.48 24.28
N MET A 199 27.17 -25.44 24.97
CA MET A 199 25.83 -24.88 24.80
C MET A 199 25.92 -23.36 24.95
N THR A 200 25.19 -22.62 24.13
CA THR A 200 25.13 -21.16 24.21
C THR A 200 23.74 -20.74 24.63
N ALA A 201 23.65 -19.85 25.62
CA ALA A 201 22.38 -19.30 26.08
C ALA A 201 22.47 -17.77 26.25
N GLY A 202 21.37 -17.09 25.97
CA GLY A 202 21.22 -15.65 26.19
C GLY A 202 19.97 -15.36 26.99
N PRO A 203 20.10 -14.91 28.25
CA PRO A 203 19.01 -14.27 28.99
C PRO A 203 18.55 -13.00 28.27
N ALA A 204 17.24 -12.75 28.23
CA ALA A 204 16.70 -11.50 27.70
C ALA A 204 16.99 -10.32 28.64
N SER A 205 17.18 -9.12 28.06
CA SER A 205 17.29 -7.85 28.79
C SER A 205 16.00 -7.04 28.85
N ALA A 206 15.09 -7.26 27.89
CA ALA A 206 13.84 -6.55 27.71
C ALA A 206 12.87 -7.40 26.88
N ALA A 207 11.65 -6.91 26.66
CA ALA A 207 10.59 -7.60 25.91
C ALA A 207 11.00 -7.86 24.43
N ASP A 208 11.65 -6.90 23.79
CA ASP A 208 12.13 -6.97 22.40
C ASP A 208 13.43 -7.79 22.21
N THR A 209 13.95 -8.39 23.29
CA THR A 209 15.15 -9.22 23.26
C THR A 209 14.77 -10.66 23.57
N ALA A 210 15.10 -11.59 22.67
CA ALA A 210 14.72 -12.97 22.89
C ALA A 210 15.54 -13.64 24.01
N LYS A 211 14.90 -14.50 24.80
CA LYS A 211 15.60 -15.53 25.59
C LYS A 211 15.88 -16.70 24.68
N TYR A 212 17.09 -17.26 24.71
CA TYR A 212 17.41 -18.35 23.80
C TYR A 212 18.47 -19.32 24.34
N VAL A 213 18.44 -20.52 23.76
CA VAL A 213 19.49 -21.53 23.80
C VAL A 213 19.77 -21.93 22.35
N ALA A 214 20.93 -21.55 21.85
CA ALA A 214 21.33 -21.88 20.49
C ALA A 214 21.75 -23.35 20.42
N ASN A 215 21.35 -24.02 19.33
CA ASN A 215 21.90 -25.31 18.96
C ASN A 215 23.44 -25.17 18.90
N PRO A 216 24.22 -26.12 19.44
CA PRO A 216 25.67 -26.03 19.50
C PRO A 216 26.38 -25.77 18.15
N ALA A 217 25.76 -26.17 17.03
CA ALA A 217 26.30 -25.94 15.70
C ALA A 217 25.98 -24.54 15.13
N THR A 218 25.07 -23.79 15.76
CA THR A 218 24.59 -22.49 15.27
C THR A 218 25.68 -21.43 15.37
N LEU A 219 25.96 -20.76 14.25
CA LEU A 219 26.76 -19.56 14.23
C LEU A 219 25.86 -18.32 14.38
N LEU A 220 25.93 -17.67 15.54
CA LEU A 220 25.41 -16.31 15.72
C LEU A 220 26.50 -15.33 15.27
N ALA A 221 26.42 -14.87 14.01
CA ALA A 221 27.40 -13.97 13.42
C ALA A 221 27.09 -12.51 13.79
N GLY A 222 28.11 -11.78 14.23
CA GLY A 222 28.07 -10.32 14.35
C GLY A 222 28.69 -9.65 13.12
N PRO A 223 28.57 -8.31 12.99
CA PRO A 223 29.15 -7.57 11.86
C PRO A 223 30.67 -7.78 11.69
N ALA A 224 31.39 -7.95 12.81
CA ALA A 224 32.82 -8.20 12.82
C ALA A 224 33.22 -9.58 12.25
N ASP A 225 32.27 -10.49 12.05
CA ASP A 225 32.52 -11.83 11.52
C ASP A 225 32.38 -11.94 10.02
N LEU A 226 31.89 -10.89 9.38
CA LEU A 226 31.56 -10.90 7.96
C LEU A 226 32.50 -9.98 7.18
N VAL A 227 32.88 -10.46 6.00
CA VAL A 227 33.43 -9.64 4.91
C VAL A 227 32.28 -9.14 4.05
N SER A 228 31.35 -10.03 3.71
CA SER A 228 30.15 -9.69 2.95
C SER A 228 29.05 -10.71 3.19
N ALA A 229 27.81 -10.28 2.98
CA ALA A 229 26.66 -11.16 2.87
C ALA A 229 25.77 -10.59 1.77
N ALA A 230 25.46 -11.40 0.76
CA ALA A 230 24.70 -10.96 -0.40
C ALA A 230 23.63 -11.98 -0.76
N PRO A 231 22.41 -11.53 -1.12
CA PRO A 231 21.34 -12.42 -1.52
C PRO A 231 21.61 -13.07 -2.88
N THR A 232 21.07 -14.27 -3.08
CA THR A 232 21.22 -15.07 -4.30
C THR A 232 19.86 -15.47 -4.91
N GLY A 233 18.81 -14.72 -4.59
CA GLY A 233 17.42 -15.01 -4.95
C GLY A 233 16.71 -15.95 -3.97
N SER A 234 17.19 -17.18 -3.82
CA SER A 234 16.59 -18.20 -2.92
C SER A 234 17.31 -18.38 -1.58
N GLY A 235 18.31 -17.55 -1.31
CA GLY A 235 19.20 -17.67 -0.17
C GLY A 235 20.21 -16.55 -0.07
N VAL A 236 21.28 -16.77 0.71
CA VAL A 236 22.36 -15.80 0.93
C VAL A 236 23.72 -16.47 0.73
N ARG A 237 24.62 -15.77 0.05
CA ARG A 237 26.05 -16.08 0.02
C ARG A 237 26.75 -15.19 1.03
N ALA A 238 27.33 -15.79 2.07
CA ALA A 238 28.07 -15.07 3.11
C ALA A 238 29.56 -15.40 3.05
N VAL A 239 30.42 -14.42 3.30
CA VAL A 239 31.87 -14.60 3.39
C VAL A 239 32.30 -14.21 4.80
N LEU A 240 32.69 -15.20 5.60
CA LEU A 240 33.19 -15.00 6.96
C LEU A 240 34.56 -14.32 6.96
N ARG A 241 34.97 -13.67 8.05
CA ARG A 241 36.34 -13.18 8.28
C ARG A 241 37.28 -14.32 8.70
N ASN A 242 38.60 -14.05 8.63
CA ASN A 242 39.61 -14.97 9.15
C ASN A 242 39.44 -15.15 10.67
N GLY A 243 39.60 -16.39 11.15
CA GLY A 243 39.50 -16.72 12.57
C GLY A 243 38.09 -17.10 13.04
N VAL A 244 37.06 -16.84 12.23
CA VAL A 244 35.70 -17.35 12.50
C VAL A 244 35.67 -18.85 12.21
N ALA A 245 35.13 -19.63 13.15
CA ALA A 245 34.97 -21.07 12.97
C ALA A 245 34.03 -21.37 11.80
N THR A 246 34.43 -22.28 10.93
CA THR A 246 33.63 -22.67 9.75
C THR A 246 32.45 -23.53 10.18
N PRO A 247 31.20 -23.07 9.97
CA PRO A 247 30.04 -23.91 10.19
C PRO A 247 30.01 -25.07 9.19
N VAL A 248 29.56 -26.24 9.61
CA VAL A 248 29.42 -27.41 8.74
C VAL A 248 28.10 -27.33 7.95
N PRO A 249 27.98 -28.00 6.79
CA PRO A 249 26.69 -28.13 6.12
C PRO A 249 25.62 -28.71 7.05
N GLY A 250 24.42 -28.14 7.02
CA GLY A 250 23.32 -28.43 7.94
C GLY A 250 23.31 -27.56 9.20
N ALA A 251 24.40 -26.85 9.53
CA ALA A 251 24.40 -25.90 10.65
C ALA A 251 23.59 -24.63 10.31
N ALA A 252 22.95 -24.05 11.32
CA ALA A 252 22.29 -22.77 11.18
C ALA A 252 23.28 -21.60 11.31
N VAL A 253 23.00 -20.50 10.62
CA VAL A 253 23.77 -19.25 10.67
C VAL A 253 22.77 -18.10 10.77
N VAL A 254 22.92 -17.29 11.81
CA VAL A 254 22.22 -16.02 11.93
C VAL A 254 23.15 -14.91 11.49
N LEU A 255 22.73 -14.15 10.48
CA LEU A 255 23.41 -12.98 9.96
C LEU A 255 22.75 -11.70 10.48
N PRO A 256 23.54 -10.69 10.86
CA PRO A 256 23.03 -9.43 11.40
C PRO A 256 22.40 -8.58 10.29
N ILE A 257 21.73 -7.51 10.71
CA ILE A 257 21.26 -6.45 9.81
C ILE A 257 22.46 -5.77 9.15
N SER A 258 22.38 -5.54 7.83
CA SER A 258 23.35 -4.80 7.03
C SER A 258 22.68 -4.09 5.85
N ASP A 259 23.39 -3.21 5.15
CA ASP A 259 22.87 -2.53 3.95
C ASP A 259 22.39 -3.53 2.87
N THR A 260 23.07 -4.67 2.77
CA THR A 260 22.73 -5.76 1.83
C THR A 260 21.68 -6.74 2.38
N LEU A 261 21.42 -6.73 3.69
CA LEU A 261 20.41 -7.56 4.37
C LEU A 261 19.70 -6.72 5.44
N PRO A 262 18.81 -5.77 5.06
CA PRO A 262 18.23 -4.82 6.01
C PRO A 262 17.33 -5.47 7.09
N GLY A 263 16.85 -6.69 6.84
CA GLY A 263 16.14 -7.51 7.84
C GLY A 263 16.99 -8.58 8.53
N GLY A 264 18.31 -8.60 8.29
CA GLY A 264 19.19 -9.72 8.64
C GLY A 264 18.84 -11.01 7.88
N PHE A 265 19.36 -12.15 8.33
CA PHE A 265 19.00 -13.45 7.74
C PHE A 265 19.22 -14.61 8.71
N LEU A 266 18.27 -15.55 8.77
CA LEU A 266 18.46 -16.84 9.41
C LEU A 266 18.52 -17.92 8.33
N GLY A 267 19.68 -18.58 8.23
CA GLY A 267 19.95 -19.56 7.18
C GLY A 267 20.45 -20.89 7.71
N VAL A 268 20.38 -21.90 6.85
CA VAL A 268 21.05 -23.20 7.04
C VAL A 268 22.12 -23.35 5.95
N VAL A 269 23.33 -23.75 6.34
CA VAL A 269 24.44 -23.97 5.41
C VAL A 269 24.12 -25.13 4.48
N THR A 270 24.07 -24.87 3.18
CA THR A 270 23.94 -25.90 2.14
C THR A 270 25.29 -26.29 1.56
N ALA A 271 26.24 -25.35 1.51
CA ALA A 271 27.59 -25.61 1.03
C ALA A 271 28.61 -24.67 1.70
N VAL A 272 29.84 -25.16 1.78
CA VAL A 272 31.02 -24.40 2.24
C VAL A 272 32.05 -24.47 1.13
N ALA A 273 32.55 -23.33 0.66
CA ALA A 273 33.59 -23.32 -0.36
C ALA A 273 34.93 -23.82 0.21
N ALA A 274 35.86 -24.17 -0.67
CA ALA A 274 37.16 -24.68 -0.27
C ALA A 274 37.97 -23.71 0.61
N ASP A 275 37.72 -22.39 0.56
CA ASP A 275 38.34 -21.41 1.47
C ASP A 275 37.90 -21.56 2.94
N GLY A 276 36.84 -22.33 3.20
CA GLY A 276 36.23 -22.51 4.51
C GLY A 276 35.60 -21.25 5.09
N ARG A 277 35.33 -20.24 4.28
CA ARG A 277 34.81 -18.92 4.71
C ARG A 277 33.59 -18.52 3.91
N THR A 278 33.50 -18.91 2.65
CA THR A 278 32.34 -18.67 1.81
C THR A 278 31.29 -19.73 2.08
N LEU A 279 30.11 -19.30 2.50
CA LEU A 279 28.94 -20.12 2.81
C LEU A 279 27.84 -19.85 1.78
N SER A 280 27.19 -20.92 1.34
CA SER A 280 25.88 -20.86 0.70
C SER A 280 24.81 -21.21 1.72
N LEU A 281 23.84 -20.31 1.90
CA LEU A 281 22.79 -20.45 2.89
C LEU A 281 21.42 -20.48 2.20
N ARG A 282 20.57 -21.42 2.61
CA ARG A 282 19.12 -21.38 2.33
C ARG A 282 18.38 -20.85 3.54
N ALA A 283 17.16 -20.33 3.38
CA ALA A 283 16.37 -19.89 4.53
C ALA A 283 16.12 -21.02 5.54
N GLY A 284 16.37 -20.72 6.82
CA GLY A 284 16.14 -21.58 7.97
C GLY A 284 14.97 -21.09 8.82
N ALA A 285 14.54 -21.93 9.75
CA ALA A 285 13.55 -21.62 10.78
C ALA A 285 14.22 -21.50 12.16
N LEU A 286 13.53 -20.91 13.14
CA LEU A 286 14.06 -20.77 14.50
C LEU A 286 14.48 -22.11 15.11
N ILE A 287 13.75 -23.20 14.84
CA ILE A 287 14.08 -24.54 15.32
C ILE A 287 15.37 -25.13 14.72
N ASP A 288 15.83 -24.63 13.56
CA ASP A 288 17.13 -25.03 13.00
C ASP A 288 18.28 -24.45 13.82
N ALA A 289 18.10 -23.26 14.39
CA ALA A 289 19.12 -22.50 15.09
C ALA A 289 19.06 -22.63 16.61
N PHE A 290 17.89 -22.90 17.18
CA PHE A 290 17.64 -22.80 18.61
C PHE A 290 16.93 -24.04 19.16
N ASP A 291 17.46 -24.55 20.26
CA ASP A 291 16.79 -25.57 21.07
C ASP A 291 15.75 -24.94 22.02
N TYR A 292 15.94 -23.66 22.36
CA TYR A 292 14.96 -22.80 23.02
C TYR A 292 15.03 -21.40 22.42
N TYR A 293 13.89 -20.80 22.11
CA TYR A 293 13.80 -19.39 21.71
C TYR A 293 12.47 -18.83 22.20
N GLU A 294 12.48 -17.65 22.81
CA GLU A 294 11.28 -16.97 23.26
C GLU A 294 11.45 -15.47 23.06
N LEU A 295 10.59 -14.88 22.23
CA LEU A 295 10.51 -13.45 21.98
C LEU A 295 9.09 -13.00 22.29
N ASP A 296 8.96 -11.89 23.00
CA ASP A 296 7.67 -11.34 23.41
C ASP A 296 7.64 -9.82 23.22
N VAL A 297 7.07 -9.37 22.11
CA VAL A 297 6.89 -7.96 21.77
C VAL A 297 5.44 -7.59 22.09
N PRO A 298 5.14 -7.06 23.29
CA PRO A 298 3.76 -6.85 23.74
C PRO A 298 3.04 -5.77 22.93
N GLU A 299 3.77 -4.79 22.40
CA GLU A 299 3.24 -3.76 21.52
C GLU A 299 4.32 -3.26 20.56
N PHE A 300 3.94 -3.03 19.30
CA PHE A 300 4.75 -2.30 18.34
C PHE A 300 3.87 -1.32 17.56
N SER A 301 4.49 -0.26 17.03
CA SER A 301 3.88 0.64 16.07
C SER A 301 4.88 1.14 15.03
N ALA A 302 4.38 1.46 13.84
CA ALA A 302 5.10 2.10 12.74
C ALA A 302 4.14 2.97 11.92
N ALA A 303 4.67 3.91 11.13
CA ALA A 303 3.86 4.74 10.25
C ALA A 303 4.46 4.74 8.84
N ALA A 304 3.59 4.68 7.83
CA ALA A 304 3.95 4.90 6.44
C ALA A 304 3.46 6.30 6.05
N ALA A 305 4.38 7.17 5.62
CA ALA A 305 4.04 8.50 5.11
C ALA A 305 3.87 8.45 3.59
N ALA A 306 2.89 9.19 3.06
CA ALA A 306 2.71 9.40 1.63
C ALA A 306 3.95 10.09 1.03
N GLN A 307 4.44 9.60 -0.11
CA GLN A 307 5.59 10.20 -0.81
C GLN A 307 5.10 11.10 -1.94
N SER A 308 5.65 12.31 -2.04
CA SER A 308 5.56 13.11 -3.27
C SER A 308 6.30 12.37 -4.39
N GLY A 309 5.78 12.40 -5.61
CA GLY A 309 6.48 11.88 -6.80
C GLY A 309 7.92 12.43 -6.93
N PRO A 310 8.75 11.86 -7.84
CA PRO A 310 10.18 12.16 -7.90
C PRO A 310 10.44 13.67 -8.00
N ALA A 311 11.22 14.20 -7.05
CA ALA A 311 11.59 15.60 -7.02
C ALA A 311 12.55 15.93 -8.18
N PRO A 312 12.27 16.96 -9.02
CA PRO A 312 13.33 17.59 -9.79
C PRO A 312 14.27 18.33 -8.82
N SER A 313 15.55 18.37 -9.18
CA SER A 313 16.63 18.92 -8.38
C SER A 313 16.34 20.34 -7.85
N ALA A 314 16.74 20.56 -6.60
CA ALA A 314 16.53 21.75 -5.79
C ALA A 314 16.80 23.09 -6.50
N SER A 315 15.86 24.02 -6.35
CA SER A 315 16.19 25.40 -5.98
C SER A 315 15.11 25.96 -5.05
N ALA A 316 15.54 26.60 -3.98
CA ALA A 316 14.71 27.02 -2.86
C ALA A 316 13.90 28.29 -3.17
N LYS A 317 12.61 28.27 -2.80
CA LYS A 317 11.87 29.38 -2.19
C LYS A 317 10.60 28.82 -1.54
N SER A 318 10.32 29.27 -0.32
CA SER A 318 9.19 28.85 0.50
C SER A 318 7.86 29.14 -0.20
N VAL A 319 7.10 28.08 -0.47
CA VAL A 319 5.69 28.12 -0.85
C VAL A 319 4.95 27.19 0.11
N ALA A 320 3.76 27.62 0.54
CA ALA A 320 2.82 26.86 1.37
C ALA A 320 2.69 25.38 0.94
N PRO A 321 2.34 24.44 1.84
CA PRO A 321 2.36 23.00 1.56
C PRO A 321 1.53 22.69 0.31
N LYS A 322 2.23 22.33 -0.77
CA LYS A 322 1.64 21.92 -2.03
C LYS A 322 0.98 20.56 -1.79
N ALA A 323 -0.33 20.47 -2.02
CA ALA A 323 -1.08 19.21 -1.93
C ALA A 323 -0.34 18.11 -2.71
N LEU A 324 -0.17 16.94 -2.07
CA LEU A 324 0.36 15.74 -2.72
C LEU A 324 -0.63 15.32 -3.81
N SER A 325 -0.33 15.67 -5.07
CA SER A 325 -1.16 15.28 -6.20
C SER A 325 -0.96 13.79 -6.46
N ALA A 326 -2.01 12.97 -6.28
CA ALA A 326 -2.04 11.62 -6.80
C ALA A 326 -1.70 11.65 -8.30
N SER A 327 -0.91 10.71 -8.82
CA SER A 327 -0.65 10.67 -10.26
C SER A 327 -1.90 10.16 -10.97
N CYS A 328 -2.78 11.10 -11.31
CA CYS A 328 -3.92 10.89 -12.19
C CYS A 328 -3.41 11.05 -13.64
N GLY A 329 -4.02 10.37 -14.62
CA GLY A 329 -3.67 10.54 -16.04
C GLY A 329 -3.80 11.98 -16.55
N SER A 330 -3.65 12.23 -17.87
CA SER A 330 -3.74 13.58 -18.47
C SER A 330 -4.98 14.35 -18.00
N ALA A 331 -4.76 15.35 -17.13
CA ALA A 331 -5.81 16.16 -16.52
C ALA A 331 -6.25 17.29 -17.46
N SER A 332 -7.55 17.53 -17.56
CA SER A 332 -8.12 18.73 -18.16
C SER A 332 -7.95 19.93 -17.21
N ALA A 333 -7.94 21.15 -17.73
CA ALA A 333 -7.90 22.36 -16.90
C ALA A 333 -9.14 22.40 -15.97
N GLY A 334 -8.91 22.36 -14.64
CA GLY A 334 -9.97 22.38 -13.62
C GLY A 334 -10.16 21.08 -12.82
N ASP A 335 -9.50 19.97 -13.19
CA ASP A 335 -9.51 18.73 -12.41
C ASP A 335 -8.59 18.84 -11.16
N GLU A 336 -9.11 18.55 -9.97
CA GLU A 336 -8.36 18.54 -8.70
C GLU A 336 -8.69 17.28 -7.87
N VAL A 337 -7.65 16.50 -7.52
CA VAL A 337 -7.77 15.35 -6.60
C VAL A 337 -6.80 15.56 -5.44
N VAL A 338 -7.35 15.76 -4.24
CA VAL A 338 -6.59 15.91 -2.99
C VAL A 338 -6.78 14.65 -2.16
N PHE A 339 -5.73 13.84 -2.03
CA PHE A 339 -5.78 12.63 -1.20
C PHE A 339 -4.43 12.34 -0.54
N SER A 340 -4.41 12.46 0.79
CA SER A 340 -3.21 12.28 1.61
C SER A 340 -3.55 11.50 2.89
N PRO A 341 -3.78 10.17 2.82
CA PRO A 341 -4.11 9.41 4.00
C PRO A 341 -2.86 9.17 4.87
N ASP A 342 -3.04 9.23 6.18
CA ASP A 342 -2.11 8.72 7.17
C ASP A 342 -2.31 7.20 7.33
N VAL A 343 -1.22 6.44 7.28
CA VAL A 343 -1.25 4.99 7.47
C VAL A 343 -0.39 4.61 8.66
N LYS A 344 -1.01 4.05 9.70
CA LYS A 344 -0.37 3.60 10.93
C LYS A 344 -0.50 2.10 11.08
N LEU A 345 0.59 1.47 11.48
CA LEU A 345 0.67 0.07 11.85
C LEU A 345 0.79 -0.06 13.35
N GLY A 346 0.14 -1.07 13.90
CA GLY A 346 0.18 -1.42 15.31
C GLY A 346 0.01 -2.92 15.52
N GLY A 347 0.31 -3.42 16.71
CA GLY A 347 0.06 -4.82 17.04
C GLY A 347 0.99 -5.37 18.12
N HIS A 348 1.03 -6.69 18.22
CA HIS A 348 1.88 -7.44 19.14
C HIS A 348 2.45 -8.68 18.45
N PHE A 349 3.57 -9.18 18.93
CA PHE A 349 4.20 -10.39 18.40
C PHE A 349 4.93 -11.18 19.47
N SER A 350 4.48 -12.40 19.70
CA SER A 350 5.12 -13.34 20.62
C SER A 350 5.35 -14.67 19.92
N THR A 351 6.53 -15.25 20.12
CA THR A 351 6.89 -16.55 19.56
C THR A 351 7.73 -17.34 20.54
N LYS A 352 7.49 -18.65 20.61
CA LYS A 352 8.26 -19.56 21.46
C LYS A 352 8.58 -20.85 20.72
N VAL A 353 9.80 -21.33 20.88
CA VAL A 353 10.31 -22.62 20.46
C VAL A 353 10.87 -23.33 21.68
N ASP A 354 10.41 -24.54 21.95
CA ASP A 354 10.93 -25.39 23.03
C ASP A 354 11.02 -26.84 22.57
N LYS A 355 12.26 -27.32 22.45
CA LYS A 355 12.55 -28.67 21.97
C LYS A 355 12.58 -29.73 23.08
N TYR A 356 12.84 -29.35 24.32
CA TYR A 356 13.18 -30.31 25.40
C TYR A 356 12.14 -30.37 26.54
N SER A 357 11.06 -29.58 26.48
CA SER A 357 9.97 -29.48 27.46
C SER A 357 10.41 -28.96 28.84
N PHE A 358 9.78 -27.89 29.26
CA PHE A 358 9.99 -27.21 30.54
C PHE A 358 8.89 -27.61 31.54
N LEU A 359 9.27 -28.20 32.69
CA LEU A 359 8.43 -28.40 33.90
C LEU A 359 7.14 -29.26 33.78
N GLY A 360 7.25 -30.55 33.46
CA GLY A 360 6.30 -31.58 33.94
C GLY A 360 4.86 -31.56 33.39
N ALA A 361 4.53 -30.65 32.47
CA ALA A 361 3.31 -30.74 31.66
C ALA A 361 3.65 -31.35 30.29
N ASP A 362 2.76 -32.20 29.82
CA ASP A 362 3.00 -33.20 28.79
C ASP A 362 2.98 -32.61 27.37
N VAL A 363 3.97 -31.77 27.00
CA VAL A 363 4.17 -31.26 25.63
C VAL A 363 5.66 -31.16 25.25
N PRO A 364 6.24 -32.15 24.56
CA PRO A 364 7.58 -32.06 23.97
C PRO A 364 7.53 -31.54 22.53
N THR A 365 8.55 -30.78 22.10
CA THR A 365 8.82 -30.37 20.70
C THR A 365 7.72 -29.56 20.02
N GLY A 366 7.54 -28.30 20.43
CA GLY A 366 6.56 -27.42 19.80
C GLY A 366 7.02 -25.99 19.59
N ALA A 367 6.40 -25.33 18.61
CA ALA A 367 6.53 -23.90 18.38
C ALA A 367 5.16 -23.24 18.55
N SER A 368 5.11 -22.07 19.17
CA SER A 368 3.91 -21.25 19.27
C SER A 368 4.13 -19.86 18.71
N VAL A 369 3.06 -19.28 18.18
CA VAL A 369 3.01 -17.90 17.72
C VAL A 369 1.70 -17.27 18.18
N ASP A 370 1.81 -16.04 18.69
CA ASP A 370 0.70 -15.16 19.02
C ASP A 370 1.01 -13.81 18.37
N MET A 371 0.14 -13.36 17.46
CA MET A 371 0.37 -12.13 16.71
C MET A 371 -0.93 -11.38 16.53
N GLY A 372 -0.89 -10.08 16.83
CA GLY A 372 -1.87 -9.10 16.37
C GLY A 372 -1.20 -8.16 15.39
N LEU A 373 -1.86 -7.87 14.27
CA LEU A 373 -1.46 -6.78 13.38
C LEU A 373 -2.69 -5.98 13.01
N THR A 374 -2.61 -4.68 13.22
CA THR A 374 -3.61 -3.69 12.81
C THR A 374 -2.97 -2.66 11.90
N VAL A 375 -3.67 -2.30 10.83
CA VAL A 375 -3.36 -1.14 10.00
C VAL A 375 -4.55 -0.19 10.07
N THR A 376 -4.28 1.01 10.53
CA THR A 376 -5.21 2.12 10.60
C THR A 376 -4.91 3.10 9.48
N VAL A 377 -5.90 3.37 8.66
CA VAL A 377 -5.87 4.39 7.61
C VAL A 377 -6.80 5.51 8.04
N SER A 378 -6.30 6.75 8.05
CA SER A 378 -7.07 7.94 8.41
C SER A 378 -6.75 9.09 7.47
N GLY A 379 -7.75 9.83 7.01
CA GLY A 379 -7.50 11.09 6.31
C GLY A 379 -8.68 11.52 5.42
N PRO A 380 -8.84 12.83 5.17
CA PRO A 380 -9.81 13.33 4.22
C PRO A 380 -9.33 13.17 2.77
N ALA A 381 -10.27 12.93 1.86
CA ALA A 381 -10.12 13.08 0.42
C ALA A 381 -11.02 14.21 -0.08
N GLY A 382 -10.55 14.96 -1.07
CA GLY A 382 -11.34 15.89 -1.87
C GLY A 382 -11.18 15.53 -3.34
N VAL A 383 -12.26 15.53 -4.10
CA VAL A 383 -12.25 15.20 -5.52
C VAL A 383 -13.14 16.18 -6.26
N LYS A 384 -12.58 16.83 -7.28
CA LYS A 384 -13.28 17.67 -8.26
C LYS A 384 -12.81 17.28 -9.65
N VAL A 385 -13.60 16.50 -10.38
CA VAL A 385 -13.23 16.04 -11.72
C VAL A 385 -14.44 16.05 -12.66
N SER A 386 -14.21 16.28 -13.94
CA SER A 386 -15.25 16.30 -14.98
C SER A 386 -15.47 14.96 -15.70
N GLY A 387 -14.79 13.89 -15.32
CA GLY A 387 -14.95 12.57 -15.95
C GLY A 387 -14.17 11.43 -15.30
N ASN A 388 -14.16 10.27 -15.98
CA ASN A 388 -13.56 9.04 -15.44
C ASN A 388 -12.04 9.17 -15.24
N ARG A 389 -11.54 8.75 -14.08
CA ARG A 389 -10.12 8.83 -13.71
C ARG A 389 -9.68 7.63 -12.86
N LYS A 390 -8.40 7.27 -12.98
CA LYS A 390 -7.70 6.40 -12.04
C LYS A 390 -6.44 7.09 -11.57
N CYS A 391 -6.25 7.14 -10.25
CA CYS A 391 -5.12 7.79 -9.61
C CYS A 391 -4.41 6.81 -8.68
N LYS A 392 -3.09 6.88 -8.63
CA LYS A 392 -2.27 6.09 -7.71
C LYS A 392 -1.48 7.00 -6.78
N VAL A 393 -1.38 6.60 -5.51
CA VAL A 393 -0.55 7.26 -4.50
C VAL A 393 0.47 6.26 -3.96
N GLY A 394 1.74 6.67 -4.01
CA GLY A 394 2.86 5.92 -3.44
C GLY A 394 3.12 6.32 -2.00
N PHE A 395 3.53 5.35 -1.19
CA PHE A 395 3.91 5.56 0.21
C PHE A 395 5.34 5.08 0.45
N SER A 396 5.94 5.61 1.50
CA SER A 396 7.16 5.04 2.06
C SER A 396 6.87 3.65 2.64
N GLU A 397 7.80 2.72 2.46
CA GLU A 397 7.73 1.41 3.12
C GLU A 397 7.95 1.60 4.62
N ALA A 398 6.99 1.16 5.43
CA ALA A 398 7.13 1.18 6.88
C ALA A 398 7.82 -0.12 7.32
N VAL A 399 9.01 0.00 7.91
CA VAL A 399 9.76 -1.13 8.46
C VAL A 399 9.90 -0.97 9.98
N LYS A 400 9.47 -1.96 10.73
CA LYS A 400 9.61 -2.04 12.19
C LYS A 400 10.45 -3.25 12.57
N GLN A 401 11.59 -3.03 13.22
CA GLN A 401 12.35 -4.10 13.85
C GLN A 401 11.60 -4.56 15.11
N LEU A 402 11.32 -5.86 15.19
CA LEU A 402 10.69 -6.54 16.33
C LEU A 402 11.75 -7.11 17.29
N SER A 403 12.88 -7.55 16.74
CA SER A 403 14.05 -8.01 17.50
C SER A 403 15.30 -7.79 16.66
N VAL A 404 16.39 -7.39 17.30
CA VAL A 404 17.71 -7.23 16.65
C VAL A 404 18.67 -8.38 16.99
N SER A 405 18.41 -9.11 18.09
CA SER A 405 19.30 -10.14 18.62
C SER A 405 18.50 -11.17 19.43
N PRO A 406 18.86 -12.46 19.36
CA PRO A 406 19.93 -13.03 18.53
C PRO A 406 19.50 -13.18 17.07
N VAL A 407 18.21 -13.12 16.77
CA VAL A 407 17.65 -13.20 15.41
C VAL A 407 17.06 -11.84 15.05
N PRO A 408 17.57 -11.18 14.00
CA PRO A 408 16.91 -10.05 13.40
C PRO A 408 15.52 -10.43 12.90
N MET A 409 14.48 -9.77 13.39
CA MET A 409 13.10 -9.95 12.98
C MET A 409 12.51 -8.58 12.71
N ALA A 410 11.86 -8.43 11.56
CA ALA A 410 11.20 -7.20 11.19
C ALA A 410 9.80 -7.47 10.66
N LEU A 411 9.00 -6.43 10.75
CA LEU A 411 7.74 -6.25 10.06
C LEU A 411 7.96 -5.19 8.98
N SER A 412 7.59 -5.48 7.74
CA SER A 412 7.55 -4.51 6.66
C SER A 412 6.15 -4.38 6.09
N TYR A 413 5.81 -3.15 5.71
CA TYR A 413 4.54 -2.83 5.08
C TYR A 413 4.74 -1.85 3.94
N ALA A 414 4.46 -2.33 2.73
CA ALA A 414 4.53 -1.55 1.51
C ALA A 414 3.13 -1.01 1.16
N ALA A 415 2.79 0.15 1.72
CA ALA A 415 1.51 0.79 1.48
C ALA A 415 1.38 1.34 0.05
N GLY A 416 0.15 1.31 -0.46
CA GLY A 416 -0.27 1.85 -1.74
C GLY A 416 -1.73 2.28 -1.64
N ALA A 417 -2.10 3.27 -2.46
CA ALA A 417 -3.50 3.62 -2.61
C ALA A 417 -3.88 3.81 -4.08
N GLU A 418 -5.08 3.37 -4.41
CA GLU A 418 -5.72 3.56 -5.70
C GLU A 418 -7.07 4.25 -5.52
N ILE A 419 -7.30 5.29 -6.31
CA ILE A 419 -8.58 5.99 -6.39
C ILE A 419 -9.11 5.80 -7.80
N SER A 420 -10.34 5.33 -7.93
CA SER A 420 -11.06 5.24 -9.21
C SER A 420 -12.26 6.16 -9.15
N ILE A 421 -12.47 7.00 -10.16
CA ILE A 421 -13.58 7.94 -10.24
C ILE A 421 -14.34 7.66 -11.54
N GLY A 422 -15.67 7.60 -11.46
CA GLY A 422 -16.58 7.44 -12.59
C GLY A 422 -17.63 8.54 -12.62
N GLY A 423 -17.68 9.30 -13.71
CA GLY A 423 -18.55 10.48 -13.90
C GLY A 423 -17.93 11.80 -13.46
N ALA A 424 -18.64 12.90 -13.70
CA ALA A 424 -18.32 14.21 -13.15
C ALA A 424 -18.73 14.26 -11.67
N MET A 425 -17.86 14.76 -10.80
CA MET A 425 -18.10 14.74 -9.36
C MET A 425 -17.34 15.86 -8.66
N GLU A 426 -18.00 16.46 -7.66
CA GLU A 426 -17.39 17.38 -6.72
C GLU A 426 -17.78 16.97 -5.29
N ILE A 427 -16.78 16.59 -4.51
CA ILE A 427 -16.93 16.13 -3.13
C ILE A 427 -15.76 16.60 -2.27
N ALA A 428 -16.07 17.15 -1.11
CA ALA A 428 -15.10 17.55 -0.09
C ALA A 428 -15.28 16.73 1.18
N ASN A 429 -14.19 16.54 1.94
CA ASN A 429 -14.17 15.79 3.19
C ASN A 429 -14.66 14.33 3.06
N LEU A 430 -14.42 13.71 1.91
CA LEU A 430 -14.58 12.28 1.72
C LEU A 430 -13.46 11.55 2.46
N GLY A 431 -13.56 11.43 3.78
CA GLY A 431 -12.58 10.73 4.59
C GLY A 431 -13.20 9.61 5.41
N LEU A 432 -12.35 8.71 5.86
CA LEU A 432 -12.72 7.67 6.81
C LEU A 432 -11.54 7.42 7.73
N THR A 433 -11.84 6.98 8.95
CA THR A 433 -10.86 6.25 9.76
C THR A 433 -11.24 4.79 9.71
N GLY A 434 -10.41 3.96 9.08
CA GLY A 434 -10.62 2.53 8.94
C GLY A 434 -9.43 1.78 9.54
N THR A 435 -9.70 0.97 10.56
CA THR A 435 -8.74 0.04 11.15
C THR A 435 -9.13 -1.37 10.73
N ALA A 436 -8.23 -2.03 10.00
CA ALA A 436 -8.34 -3.45 9.75
C ALA A 436 -7.12 -4.18 10.27
N GLY A 437 -7.34 -5.40 10.71
CA GLY A 437 -6.27 -6.23 11.21
C GLY A 437 -6.69 -7.66 11.40
N PHE A 438 -5.80 -8.42 12.00
CA PHE A 438 -6.07 -9.78 12.43
C PHE A 438 -5.33 -10.04 13.73
N GLU A 439 -5.89 -10.93 14.53
CA GLU A 439 -5.17 -11.67 15.55
C GLU A 439 -5.06 -13.11 15.09
N MET A 440 -3.89 -13.70 15.24
CA MET A 440 -3.67 -15.11 15.06
C MET A 440 -2.94 -15.70 16.25
N LYS A 441 -3.37 -16.88 16.65
CA LYS A 441 -2.72 -17.67 17.67
C LYS A 441 -2.66 -19.10 17.21
N GLY A 442 -1.47 -19.68 17.28
CA GLY A 442 -1.31 -21.07 16.93
C GLY A 442 -0.12 -21.72 17.58
N SER A 443 -0.17 -23.04 17.56
CA SER A 443 0.92 -23.89 18.02
C SER A 443 1.04 -25.09 17.12
N MET A 444 2.26 -25.60 17.01
CA MET A 444 2.56 -26.85 16.35
C MET A 444 3.39 -27.70 17.29
N SER A 445 3.13 -29.00 17.33
CA SER A 445 3.99 -29.96 18.03
C SER A 445 3.95 -31.32 17.37
N VAL A 446 4.96 -32.15 17.64
CA VAL A 446 4.99 -33.54 17.14
C VAL A 446 3.82 -34.36 17.70
N LYS A 447 3.40 -34.07 18.94
CA LYS A 447 2.37 -34.83 19.65
C LYS A 447 0.95 -34.44 19.23
N ASN A 448 0.69 -33.13 19.09
CA ASN A 448 -0.67 -32.60 18.91
C ASN A 448 -0.93 -32.05 17.50
N GLY A 449 0.02 -32.19 16.57
CA GLY A 449 -0.07 -31.63 15.23
C GLY A 449 -0.04 -30.10 15.24
N ALA A 450 -0.62 -29.48 14.20
CA ALA A 450 -0.72 -28.03 14.07
C ALA A 450 -2.14 -27.55 14.39
N SER A 451 -2.27 -26.52 15.22
CA SER A 451 -3.53 -25.86 15.56
C SER A 451 -3.35 -24.35 15.44
N PHE A 452 -4.17 -23.71 14.61
CA PHE A 452 -4.15 -22.27 14.39
C PHE A 452 -5.57 -21.73 14.46
N SER A 453 -5.73 -20.61 15.14
CA SER A 453 -6.96 -19.83 15.22
C SER A 453 -6.65 -18.40 14.81
N GLY A 454 -7.61 -17.74 14.17
CA GLY A 454 -7.48 -16.33 13.84
C GLY A 454 -8.83 -15.63 13.87
N LYS A 455 -8.82 -14.36 14.26
CA LYS A 455 -9.98 -13.47 14.19
C LYS A 455 -9.58 -12.18 13.49
N ARG A 456 -10.53 -11.51 12.85
CA ARG A 456 -10.33 -10.22 12.20
C ARG A 456 -10.55 -9.10 13.21
N ILE A 457 -9.82 -8.00 13.06
CA ILE A 457 -10.07 -6.73 13.74
C ILE A 457 -10.64 -5.80 12.68
N LEU A 458 -11.83 -5.26 12.92
CA LEU A 458 -12.54 -4.39 12.00
C LEU A 458 -13.18 -3.26 12.80
N ASP A 459 -12.71 -2.04 12.58
CA ASP A 459 -13.35 -0.83 13.08
C ASP A 459 -13.30 0.24 12.00
N ALA A 460 -14.41 0.90 11.71
CA ALA A 460 -14.43 1.98 10.75
C ALA A 460 -15.48 3.03 11.13
N SER A 461 -15.10 4.30 10.96
CA SER A 461 -16.00 5.44 11.11
C SER A 461 -15.87 6.33 9.87
N PRO A 462 -16.90 6.41 9.00
CA PRO A 462 -16.92 7.36 7.90
C PRO A 462 -16.99 8.80 8.45
N LEU A 463 -16.24 9.73 7.85
CA LEU A 463 -16.47 11.16 8.06
C LEU A 463 -17.76 11.56 7.32
N ALA A 464 -18.38 12.67 7.73
CA ALA A 464 -19.51 13.26 7.02
C ALA A 464 -18.99 14.07 5.81
N PRO A 465 -19.20 13.61 4.56
CA PRO A 465 -18.74 14.33 3.38
C PRO A 465 -19.66 15.50 3.05
N LYS A 466 -19.12 16.50 2.37
CA LYS A 466 -19.90 17.55 1.70
C LYS A 466 -19.94 17.24 0.21
N VAL A 467 -21.09 16.80 -0.29
CA VAL A 467 -21.30 16.41 -1.69
C VAL A 467 -21.99 17.56 -2.42
N THR A 468 -21.45 18.01 -3.54
CA THR A 468 -22.07 19.04 -4.39
C THR A 468 -22.48 18.50 -5.76
N ALA A 469 -21.85 17.42 -6.25
CA ALA A 469 -22.29 16.67 -7.43
C ALA A 469 -21.96 15.18 -7.28
N ASN A 470 -22.92 14.30 -7.58
CA ASN A 470 -22.79 12.86 -7.38
C ASN A 470 -22.19 12.11 -8.59
N GLY A 471 -21.19 11.30 -8.30
CA GLY A 471 -20.55 10.34 -9.20
C GLY A 471 -20.15 9.09 -8.41
N SER A 472 -19.36 8.19 -9.00
CA SER A 472 -18.85 7.00 -8.31
C SER A 472 -17.37 7.14 -7.94
N VAL A 473 -17.00 6.73 -6.73
CA VAL A 473 -15.60 6.69 -6.25
C VAL A 473 -15.29 5.33 -5.68
N GLY A 474 -14.28 4.65 -6.22
CA GLY A 474 -13.62 3.54 -5.57
C GLY A 474 -12.37 4.03 -4.85
N LEU A 475 -12.18 3.62 -3.61
CA LEU A 475 -10.98 3.88 -2.83
C LEU A 475 -10.42 2.56 -2.28
N LYS A 476 -9.19 2.23 -2.68
CA LYS A 476 -8.47 1.08 -2.14
C LYS A 476 -7.16 1.53 -1.50
N VAL A 477 -7.03 1.34 -0.20
CA VAL A 477 -5.81 1.68 0.57
C VAL A 477 -5.35 0.45 1.33
N GLY A 478 -4.08 0.10 1.13
CA GLY A 478 -3.52 -1.11 1.72
C GLY A 478 -2.13 -1.43 1.21
N GLY A 479 -1.63 -2.61 1.52
CA GLY A 479 -0.28 -2.98 1.14
C GLY A 479 0.06 -4.42 1.45
N ASP A 480 1.22 -4.82 0.95
CA ASP A 480 1.80 -6.11 1.29
C ASP A 480 2.45 -6.03 2.69
N VAL A 481 2.08 -6.95 3.56
CA VAL A 481 2.67 -7.17 4.88
C VAL A 481 3.65 -8.32 4.77
N ILE A 482 4.82 -8.17 5.38
CA ILE A 482 5.76 -9.27 5.63
C ILE A 482 6.21 -9.22 7.08
N VAL A 483 6.15 -10.36 7.77
CA VAL A 483 6.69 -10.50 9.14
C VAL A 483 7.57 -11.72 9.23
N GLY A 484 8.83 -11.54 9.64
CA GLY A 484 9.76 -12.65 9.86
C GLY A 484 11.23 -12.23 9.90
N PRO A 485 12.16 -13.19 10.07
CA PRO A 485 13.58 -12.94 9.88
C PRO A 485 13.86 -12.59 8.41
N GLY A 486 14.54 -11.47 8.15
CA GLY A 486 14.88 -11.04 6.79
C GLY A 486 13.80 -10.28 6.02
N ALA A 487 12.81 -9.67 6.68
CA ALA A 487 11.72 -8.91 6.03
C ALA A 487 12.14 -7.61 5.30
N GLY A 488 13.42 -7.43 4.95
CA GLY A 488 13.94 -6.21 4.31
C GLY A 488 14.42 -6.43 2.88
N THR A 489 13.79 -5.73 1.94
CA THR A 489 14.08 -5.54 0.49
C THR A 489 13.31 -6.40 -0.52
N LYS A 490 12.81 -5.73 -1.56
CA LYS A 490 12.12 -6.31 -2.73
C LYS A 490 13.01 -7.24 -3.57
N GLU A 491 14.34 -7.09 -3.48
CA GLU A 491 15.30 -7.88 -4.25
C GLU A 491 15.74 -9.19 -3.56
N ALA A 492 15.41 -9.39 -2.27
CA ALA A 492 16.12 -10.38 -1.45
C ALA A 492 15.42 -10.88 -0.18
N GLY A 493 14.12 -11.17 -0.19
CA GLY A 493 13.41 -11.71 0.96
C GLY A 493 12.96 -13.16 0.77
N VAL A 494 13.64 -14.15 1.36
CA VAL A 494 13.01 -15.46 1.59
C VAL A 494 12.30 -15.39 2.95
N ILE A 495 10.97 -15.35 2.91
CA ILE A 495 10.14 -15.15 4.09
C ILE A 495 9.93 -16.49 4.82
N ALA A 496 10.44 -16.59 6.04
CA ALA A 496 10.03 -17.62 7.01
C ALA A 496 9.05 -16.98 8.01
N GLY A 497 7.80 -16.77 7.60
CA GLY A 497 6.81 -16.04 8.40
C GLY A 497 5.52 -15.72 7.63
N ILE A 498 4.85 -14.63 8.00
CA ILE A 498 3.55 -14.22 7.42
C ILE A 498 3.80 -13.27 6.27
N GLY A 499 3.11 -13.48 5.15
CA GLY A 499 3.17 -12.62 3.99
C GLY A 499 1.81 -12.44 3.33
N GLY A 500 1.62 -11.35 2.60
CA GLY A 500 0.48 -11.16 1.70
C GLY A 500 -0.18 -9.79 1.81
N GLY A 501 -1.29 -9.61 1.09
CA GLY A 501 -1.99 -8.33 1.02
C GLY A 501 -2.92 -8.08 2.21
N LEU A 502 -2.82 -6.90 2.80
CA LEU A 502 -3.77 -6.36 3.79
C LEU A 502 -4.22 -4.97 3.34
N TYR A 503 -5.48 -4.87 2.95
CA TYR A 503 -6.12 -3.64 2.49
C TYR A 503 -7.24 -3.25 3.45
N PRO A 504 -6.96 -2.41 4.46
CA PRO A 504 -7.97 -1.95 5.40
C PRO A 504 -9.11 -1.18 4.75
N VAL A 505 -8.85 -0.54 3.61
CA VAL A 505 -9.85 0.22 2.89
C VAL A 505 -10.03 -0.39 1.52
N ASP A 506 -11.20 -0.96 1.28
CA ASP A 506 -11.74 -1.34 -0.01
C ASP A 506 -13.17 -0.78 -0.05
N ALA A 507 -13.25 0.52 -0.36
CA ALA A 507 -14.45 1.33 -0.24
C ALA A 507 -14.99 1.72 -1.61
N ALA A 508 -16.31 1.76 -1.73
CA ALA A 508 -17.01 2.30 -2.88
C ALA A 508 -18.06 3.31 -2.42
N PHE A 509 -18.03 4.49 -3.04
CA PHE A 509 -18.99 5.56 -2.84
C PHE A 509 -19.75 5.76 -4.14
N GLY A 510 -21.06 5.96 -4.05
CA GLY A 510 -21.88 6.22 -5.23
C GLY A 510 -23.24 6.79 -4.86
N PRO A 511 -24.00 7.24 -5.86
CA PRO A 511 -25.33 7.78 -5.62
C PRO A 511 -26.28 6.69 -5.09
N VAL A 512 -27.17 7.06 -4.17
CA VAL A 512 -28.25 6.18 -3.68
C VAL A 512 -29.37 6.08 -4.70
N PHE A 513 -29.64 7.17 -5.41
CA PHE A 513 -30.74 7.30 -6.37
C PHE A 513 -30.21 7.31 -7.81
N THR A 514 -31.09 7.09 -8.78
CA THR A 514 -30.72 7.17 -10.21
C THR A 514 -30.62 8.63 -10.65
N ALA A 515 -29.97 8.89 -11.79
CA ALA A 515 -29.72 10.25 -12.29
C ALA A 515 -31.00 11.06 -12.55
N GLU A 516 -32.12 10.37 -12.76
CA GLU A 516 -33.44 10.93 -13.03
C GLU A 516 -34.21 11.30 -11.74
N ASP A 517 -33.73 10.87 -10.57
CA ASP A 517 -34.35 11.18 -9.28
C ASP A 517 -33.89 12.57 -8.81
N SER A 518 -34.82 13.43 -8.39
CA SER A 518 -34.50 14.78 -7.88
C SER A 518 -33.58 14.76 -6.65
N ARG A 519 -33.50 13.62 -5.95
CA ARG A 519 -32.59 13.38 -4.82
C ARG A 519 -31.22 12.85 -5.28
N PHE A 520 -30.95 12.75 -6.58
CA PHE A 520 -29.71 12.18 -7.12
C PHE A 520 -28.47 12.76 -6.46
N ASN A 521 -28.41 14.08 -6.24
CA ASN A 521 -27.29 14.77 -5.57
C ASN A 521 -27.45 14.91 -4.04
N ALA A 522 -28.56 14.43 -3.47
CA ALA A 522 -28.86 14.58 -2.05
C ALA A 522 -28.24 13.49 -1.18
N CYS A 523 -27.81 12.38 -1.79
CA CYS A 523 -27.49 11.16 -1.06
C CYS A 523 -26.30 10.38 -1.62
N LEU A 524 -25.43 9.94 -0.72
CA LEU A 524 -24.29 9.08 -1.02
C LEU A 524 -24.41 7.75 -0.27
N GLU A 525 -24.30 6.65 -1.00
CA GLU A 525 -24.08 5.31 -0.46
C GLU A 525 -22.58 5.09 -0.30
N ALA A 526 -22.14 4.75 0.90
CA ALA A 526 -20.76 4.38 1.20
C ALA A 526 -20.68 2.91 1.60
N LYS A 527 -20.24 2.06 0.66
CA LYS A 527 -19.89 0.66 0.91
C LYS A 527 -18.46 0.60 1.42
N LEU A 528 -18.31 0.44 2.73
CA LEU A 528 -17.00 0.28 3.36
C LEU A 528 -16.69 -1.21 3.58
N GLY A 529 -15.53 -1.64 3.15
CA GLY A 529 -15.00 -2.97 3.41
C GLY A 529 -13.48 -2.99 3.48
N MET A 530 -12.95 -4.19 3.69
CA MET A 530 -11.53 -4.52 3.65
C MET A 530 -11.30 -5.71 2.72
N SER A 531 -10.06 -5.89 2.28
CA SER A 531 -9.61 -7.09 1.57
C SER A 531 -8.35 -7.65 2.24
N ILE A 532 -8.34 -8.96 2.52
CA ILE A 532 -7.22 -9.65 3.17
C ILE A 532 -6.85 -10.92 2.37
N GLY A 533 -5.56 -11.16 2.22
CA GLY A 533 -5.02 -12.32 1.48
C GLY A 533 -3.69 -12.75 2.05
N LEU A 534 -3.66 -13.05 3.36
CA LEU A 534 -2.44 -13.42 4.06
C LEU A 534 -2.22 -14.92 4.04
N PHE A 535 -0.97 -15.33 3.99
CA PHE A 535 -0.53 -16.70 4.11
C PHE A 535 0.60 -16.80 5.13
N LEU A 536 0.61 -17.90 5.88
CA LEU A 536 1.70 -18.27 6.76
C LEU A 536 2.60 -19.27 6.02
N THR A 537 3.88 -18.96 5.89
CA THR A 537 4.86 -19.94 5.40
C THR A 537 5.40 -20.70 6.61
N VAL A 538 4.89 -21.91 6.85
CA VAL A 538 5.40 -22.78 7.91
C VAL A 538 6.40 -23.76 7.32
N LYS A 539 7.61 -23.75 7.87
CA LYS A 539 8.65 -24.72 7.56
C LYS A 539 9.03 -25.45 8.84
N VAL A 540 8.64 -26.72 8.96
CA VAL A 540 9.02 -27.58 10.08
C VAL A 540 10.03 -28.61 9.60
N PHE A 541 11.16 -28.71 10.30
CA PHE A 541 12.18 -29.73 10.06
C PHE A 541 12.45 -30.45 11.38
N LEU A 542 12.31 -31.77 11.38
CA LEU A 542 12.75 -32.64 12.47
C LEU A 542 13.56 -33.79 11.88
N SER A 543 14.87 -33.74 12.10
CA SER A 543 15.94 -34.73 11.84
C SER A 543 15.98 -35.41 10.45
N LYS A 544 14.89 -35.98 9.96
CA LYS A 544 14.74 -36.69 8.67
C LYS A 544 13.45 -36.37 7.90
N TRP A 545 12.61 -35.46 8.38
CA TRP A 545 11.37 -35.03 7.72
C TRP A 545 11.37 -33.53 7.45
N SER A 546 10.89 -33.14 6.26
CA SER A 546 10.72 -31.75 5.85
C SER A 546 9.31 -31.52 5.32
N PHE A 547 8.58 -30.61 5.96
CA PHE A 547 7.31 -30.12 5.47
C PHE A 547 7.38 -28.61 5.31
N SER A 548 7.00 -28.13 4.12
CA SER A 548 6.94 -26.71 3.79
C SER A 548 5.61 -26.48 3.11
N GLU A 549 4.70 -25.79 3.79
CA GLU A 549 3.38 -25.51 3.26
C GLU A 549 3.01 -24.05 3.54
N LYS A 550 2.33 -23.45 2.56
CA LYS A 550 1.64 -22.18 2.76
C LYS A 550 0.31 -22.48 3.42
N VAL A 551 0.24 -22.30 4.73
CA VAL A 551 -1.02 -22.41 5.44
C VAL A 551 -1.79 -21.12 5.20
N THR A 552 -3.00 -21.22 4.67
CA THR A 552 -3.91 -20.08 4.68
C THR A 552 -5.14 -20.41 5.49
N LEU A 553 -5.52 -19.52 6.39
CA LEU A 553 -6.76 -19.61 7.15
C LEU A 553 -7.86 -18.88 6.37
N ASP A 554 -9.08 -19.44 6.35
CA ASP A 554 -10.23 -18.79 5.71
C ASP A 554 -10.50 -17.39 6.29
N ALA A 555 -10.24 -17.21 7.60
CA ALA A 555 -10.34 -15.92 8.27
C ALA A 555 -9.38 -14.85 7.69
N LEU A 556 -8.32 -15.26 6.99
CA LEU A 556 -7.26 -14.42 6.43
C LEU A 556 -7.36 -14.28 4.90
N LYS A 557 -8.50 -14.66 4.31
CA LYS A 557 -8.79 -14.50 2.88
C LYS A 557 -10.12 -13.79 2.64
N GLY A 558 -10.20 -13.11 1.49
CA GLY A 558 -11.44 -12.55 0.95
C GLY A 558 -11.68 -11.08 1.31
N SER A 559 -12.84 -10.59 0.89
CA SER A 559 -13.30 -9.24 1.15
C SER A 559 -14.40 -9.26 2.21
N HIS A 560 -14.34 -8.32 3.15
CA HIS A 560 -15.22 -8.28 4.32
C HIS A 560 -15.77 -6.87 4.50
N SER A 561 -17.08 -6.73 4.72
CA SER A 561 -17.70 -5.43 4.98
C SER A 561 -17.52 -5.03 6.45
N TYR A 562 -17.33 -3.74 6.69
CA TYR A 562 -17.38 -3.20 8.05
C TYR A 562 -18.80 -3.26 8.61
N ALA A 563 -18.93 -3.35 9.94
CA ALA A 563 -20.22 -3.26 10.61
C ALA A 563 -20.95 -1.98 10.18
N GLY A 564 -22.26 -2.05 9.93
CA GLY A 564 -23.06 -0.89 9.49
C GLY A 564 -22.93 -0.51 8.01
N SER A 565 -22.04 -1.16 7.24
CA SER A 565 -21.96 -0.99 5.78
C SER A 565 -23.14 -1.70 5.07
N PRO A 566 -23.76 -1.10 4.03
CA PRO A 566 -23.50 0.24 3.50
C PRO A 566 -24.02 1.35 4.41
N TYR A 567 -23.25 2.43 4.51
CA TYR A 567 -23.66 3.66 5.18
C TYR A 567 -24.37 4.58 4.20
N TYR A 568 -25.40 5.27 4.67
CA TYR A 568 -26.11 6.28 3.89
C TYR A 568 -25.81 7.66 4.46
N LEU A 569 -25.43 8.59 3.59
CA LEU A 569 -24.96 9.92 3.98
C LEU A 569 -25.78 10.99 3.23
N PRO A 570 -26.56 11.82 3.95
CA PRO A 570 -26.83 11.78 5.40
C PRO A 570 -27.65 10.53 5.83
N LYS A 571 -27.69 10.24 7.14
CA LYS A 571 -28.26 8.97 7.70
C LYS A 571 -29.73 8.75 7.35
N ASP A 572 -30.47 9.82 7.13
CA ASP A 572 -31.89 9.88 6.75
C ASP A 572 -32.10 9.80 5.23
N CYS A 573 -31.07 9.46 4.45
CA CYS A 573 -31.13 9.35 2.99
C CYS A 573 -32.32 8.55 2.45
N LYS A 574 -32.64 7.41 3.07
CA LYS A 574 -33.75 6.56 2.62
C LYS A 574 -35.12 7.15 2.91
N THR A 575 -35.20 8.15 3.78
CA THR A 575 -36.44 8.80 4.22
C THR A 575 -36.62 10.20 3.63
N LEU A 576 -35.68 10.69 2.81
CA LEU A 576 -35.85 11.95 2.09
C LEU A 576 -37.06 11.84 1.14
N ALA A 577 -38.04 12.72 1.33
CA ALA A 577 -39.20 12.83 0.44
C ALA A 577 -38.70 13.24 -0.96
N GLY A 578 -38.98 12.42 -1.97
CA GLY A 578 -38.74 12.80 -3.36
C GLY A 578 -39.81 13.79 -3.79
N GLY A 579 -39.39 14.99 -4.22
CA GLY A 579 -40.27 15.88 -4.96
C GLY A 579 -40.20 15.56 -6.44
N SER A 580 -41.34 15.39 -7.11
CA SER A 580 -41.39 15.69 -8.55
C SER A 580 -41.30 17.21 -8.63
N LYS A 581 -40.11 17.73 -8.95
CA LYS A 581 -39.97 19.14 -9.29
C LYS A 581 -39.61 19.21 -10.77
N ASP A 582 -40.62 19.57 -11.55
CA ASP A 582 -40.39 20.36 -12.74
C ASP A 582 -39.34 21.43 -12.42
N SER A 583 -38.22 21.42 -13.13
CA SER A 583 -37.11 22.29 -12.78
C SER A 583 -37.43 23.76 -13.02
N LEU A 584 -38.49 24.09 -13.77
CA LEU A 584 -38.92 25.46 -14.04
C LEU A 584 -39.64 26.11 -12.85
N LEU A 585 -40.28 25.32 -12.00
CA LEU A 585 -41.11 25.82 -10.90
C LEU A 585 -40.29 25.97 -9.61
N GLY A 586 -40.36 27.17 -9.04
CA GLY A 586 -39.68 27.60 -7.83
C GLY A 586 -40.53 27.44 -6.58
N ASP A 587 -40.19 28.20 -5.55
CA ASP A 587 -40.88 28.12 -4.26
C ASP A 587 -42.33 28.66 -4.35
N GLY A 588 -43.22 28.07 -3.57
CA GLY A 588 -44.62 28.49 -3.49
C GLY A 588 -45.50 28.12 -4.68
N VAL A 589 -45.04 27.25 -5.58
CA VAL A 589 -45.80 26.85 -6.78
C VAL A 589 -45.98 25.35 -6.85
N ASP A 590 -47.24 24.91 -6.95
CA ASP A 590 -47.60 23.52 -7.20
C ASP A 590 -48.06 23.33 -8.66
N LYS A 591 -47.40 22.44 -9.42
CA LYS A 591 -47.80 22.13 -10.81
C LYS A 591 -49.11 21.34 -10.83
N VAL A 592 -50.02 21.73 -11.72
CA VAL A 592 -51.22 20.95 -12.07
C VAL A 592 -50.97 20.17 -13.35
N GLU A 593 -50.68 20.87 -14.44
CA GLU A 593 -50.40 20.28 -15.76
C GLU A 593 -49.58 21.26 -16.61
N ASP A 594 -48.90 20.76 -17.64
CA ASP A 594 -48.12 21.55 -18.58
C ASP A 594 -48.21 20.99 -20.00
N THR A 595 -48.02 21.86 -20.99
CA THR A 595 -47.99 21.53 -22.40
C THR A 595 -47.05 22.47 -23.15
N THR A 596 -46.45 21.98 -24.23
CA THR A 596 -45.73 22.81 -25.20
C THR A 596 -46.46 22.81 -26.54
N VAL A 597 -46.30 23.91 -27.30
CA VAL A 597 -46.76 24.04 -28.69
C VAL A 597 -45.55 24.40 -29.54
N GLY A 598 -45.34 23.66 -30.62
CA GLY A 598 -44.19 23.80 -31.51
C GLY A 598 -43.64 22.44 -31.96
N ALA A 599 -42.48 22.43 -32.60
CA ALA A 599 -41.68 21.24 -32.89
C ALA A 599 -40.83 20.85 -31.66
N ALA A 600 -40.58 19.55 -31.48
CA ALA A 600 -39.88 19.04 -30.29
C ALA A 600 -38.45 19.59 -30.14
N GLU A 601 -37.86 20.05 -31.24
CA GLU A 601 -36.52 20.64 -31.32
C GLU A 601 -36.46 22.12 -30.91
N GLN A 602 -37.62 22.78 -30.71
CA GLN A 602 -37.71 24.20 -30.32
C GLN A 602 -37.43 24.43 -28.83
N TRP A 603 -37.21 23.40 -28.01
CA TRP A 603 -36.97 23.60 -26.57
C TRP A 603 -36.08 22.55 -25.91
N GLY A 604 -35.53 22.91 -24.74
CA GLY A 604 -34.82 21.98 -23.88
C GLY A 604 -33.97 22.65 -22.79
N HIS A 605 -33.44 21.83 -21.88
CA HIS A 605 -32.54 22.30 -20.82
C HIS A 605 -31.11 22.46 -21.30
N VAL A 606 -30.51 23.58 -20.93
CA VAL A 606 -29.16 23.97 -21.32
C VAL A 606 -28.43 24.62 -20.15
N ASP A 607 -27.11 24.47 -20.13
CA ASP A 607 -26.23 25.11 -19.15
C ASP A 607 -25.56 26.33 -19.79
N GLY A 608 -25.49 27.44 -19.06
CA GLY A 608 -24.66 28.59 -19.45
C GLY A 608 -25.30 29.58 -20.42
N PHE A 609 -26.54 29.35 -20.91
CA PHE A 609 -27.28 30.37 -21.67
C PHE A 609 -27.44 31.66 -20.86
N VAL A 610 -27.62 31.53 -19.54
CA VAL A 610 -27.50 32.62 -18.57
C VAL A 610 -26.33 32.32 -17.62
N PRO A 611 -25.42 33.29 -17.36
CA PRO A 611 -24.20 33.05 -16.58
C PRO A 611 -24.45 32.38 -15.23
N GLY A 612 -23.89 31.18 -15.05
CA GLY A 612 -23.95 30.42 -13.81
C GLY A 612 -25.36 29.88 -13.46
N LYS A 613 -26.27 29.82 -14.43
CA LYS A 613 -27.63 29.29 -14.25
C LYS A 613 -27.87 28.10 -15.18
N LYS A 614 -28.70 27.17 -14.70
CA LYS A 614 -29.39 26.20 -15.54
C LYS A 614 -30.65 26.85 -16.09
N THR A 615 -30.91 26.65 -17.36
CA THR A 615 -32.06 27.25 -18.02
C THR A 615 -32.77 26.25 -18.90
N TRP A 616 -34.08 26.42 -19.02
CA TRP A 616 -34.85 25.82 -20.11
C TRP A 616 -35.06 26.87 -21.18
N VAL A 617 -34.69 26.55 -22.41
CA VAL A 617 -34.77 27.46 -23.55
C VAL A 617 -35.92 27.06 -24.45
N LEU A 618 -36.65 28.06 -24.95
CA LEU A 618 -37.68 27.98 -25.97
C LEU A 618 -37.25 28.86 -27.15
N SER A 619 -37.20 28.33 -28.37
CA SER A 619 -36.62 28.96 -29.56
C SER A 619 -37.61 28.92 -30.72
N THR A 620 -37.54 29.91 -31.62
CA THR A 620 -38.32 29.91 -32.86
C THR A 620 -37.74 28.95 -33.89
N GLY A 621 -36.42 28.81 -33.98
CA GLY A 621 -35.78 27.68 -34.64
C GLY A 621 -35.35 26.55 -33.69
N ARG A 622 -34.22 25.89 -33.98
CA ARG A 622 -33.75 24.76 -33.17
C ARG A 622 -33.03 25.25 -31.93
N MET A 623 -33.46 24.82 -30.75
CA MET A 623 -32.82 25.17 -29.48
C MET A 623 -31.32 24.83 -29.46
N ALA A 624 -30.92 23.72 -30.09
CA ALA A 624 -29.51 23.33 -30.16
C ALA A 624 -28.63 24.33 -30.92
N ASP A 625 -29.20 25.03 -31.90
CA ASP A 625 -28.49 25.99 -32.74
C ASP A 625 -28.42 27.37 -32.06
N ALA A 626 -29.29 27.64 -31.08
CA ALA A 626 -29.24 28.80 -30.18
C ALA A 626 -28.10 28.75 -29.13
N LEU A 627 -27.32 27.66 -29.10
CA LEU A 627 -26.19 27.45 -28.19
C LEU A 627 -24.84 27.63 -28.87
N GLY A 628 -23.87 28.14 -28.12
CA GLY A 628 -22.47 28.14 -28.53
C GLY A 628 -21.87 29.54 -28.58
N ASP A 629 -20.86 29.69 -29.45
CA ASP A 629 -20.16 30.95 -29.63
C ASP A 629 -20.97 31.86 -30.58
N PRO A 630 -21.02 33.17 -30.31
CA PRO A 630 -21.62 34.18 -31.18
C PRO A 630 -20.97 34.22 -32.58
N GLY A 631 -21.68 34.75 -33.58
CA GLY A 631 -21.21 34.83 -34.96
C GLY A 631 -21.37 33.54 -35.78
N LYS A 632 -22.10 32.55 -35.24
CA LYS A 632 -22.66 31.42 -36.01
C LYS A 632 -24.17 31.57 -36.05
N PHE A 633 -24.74 31.49 -37.26
CA PHE A 633 -26.18 31.55 -37.42
C PHE A 633 -26.88 30.38 -36.71
N ALA A 634 -27.75 30.69 -35.74
CA ALA A 634 -28.69 29.79 -35.08
C ALA A 634 -29.89 29.44 -35.98
N SER A 635 -30.21 30.38 -36.88
CA SER A 635 -31.22 30.42 -37.93
C SER A 635 -31.70 29.06 -38.47
N THR A 636 -32.93 28.68 -38.12
CA THR A 636 -33.62 27.52 -38.67
C THR A 636 -35.09 27.82 -38.95
N ALA A 637 -35.42 28.09 -40.21
CA ALA A 637 -36.79 28.18 -40.68
C ALA A 637 -37.55 26.85 -40.53
N LEU A 638 -38.46 26.74 -39.55
CA LEU A 638 -39.29 25.57 -39.31
C LEU A 638 -40.60 25.59 -40.10
N GLY A 639 -41.00 26.75 -40.63
CA GLY A 639 -42.18 26.94 -41.45
C GLY A 639 -43.49 26.65 -40.71
N ARG A 640 -43.54 26.95 -39.41
CA ARG A 640 -44.71 26.87 -38.54
C ARG A 640 -45.48 28.18 -38.56
N ASP A 641 -46.74 28.09 -38.13
CA ASP A 641 -47.60 29.25 -37.96
C ASP A 641 -47.07 30.17 -36.84
N GLY A 642 -47.31 31.48 -36.96
CA GLY A 642 -47.04 32.45 -35.90
C GLY A 642 -48.10 32.46 -34.79
N ASP A 643 -48.03 33.48 -33.92
CA ASP A 643 -49.00 33.72 -32.85
C ASP A 643 -49.73 35.05 -33.10
N ALA A 644 -51.07 35.03 -33.04
CA ALA A 644 -51.89 36.17 -33.43
C ALA A 644 -51.71 37.40 -32.49
N GLU A 645 -51.46 37.19 -31.20
CA GLU A 645 -51.24 38.29 -30.27
C GLU A 645 -49.78 38.78 -30.33
N LEU A 646 -48.81 37.87 -30.53
CA LEU A 646 -47.44 38.28 -30.83
C LEU A 646 -47.38 39.10 -32.12
N THR A 647 -48.21 38.80 -33.13
CA THR A 647 -48.38 39.61 -34.35
C THR A 647 -48.84 41.04 -34.04
N GLU A 648 -49.75 41.21 -33.09
CA GLU A 648 -50.19 42.54 -32.64
C GLU A 648 -49.07 43.30 -31.90
N PHE A 649 -48.27 42.61 -31.08
CA PHE A 649 -47.14 43.22 -30.37
C PHE A 649 -45.96 43.57 -31.29
N ALA A 650 -45.67 42.71 -32.27
CA ALA A 650 -44.61 42.93 -33.26
C ALA A 650 -44.98 44.04 -34.26
N GLY A 651 -46.27 44.21 -34.57
CA GLY A 651 -46.77 45.12 -35.60
C GLY A 651 -46.72 44.53 -37.02
N HIS A 652 -46.28 43.28 -37.15
CA HIS A 652 -46.08 42.55 -38.40
C HIS A 652 -46.47 41.07 -38.21
N PRO A 653 -46.83 40.33 -39.29
CA PRO A 653 -47.08 38.90 -39.21
C PRO A 653 -45.92 38.16 -38.54
N THR A 654 -46.23 37.20 -37.67
CA THR A 654 -45.21 36.36 -37.02
C THR A 654 -45.15 34.96 -37.61
N HIS A 655 -44.02 34.29 -37.39
CA HIS A 655 -43.71 32.95 -37.87
C HIS A 655 -43.02 32.11 -36.78
N ASP A 656 -42.98 30.80 -36.98
CA ASP A 656 -42.19 29.88 -36.15
C ASP A 656 -42.46 29.97 -34.63
N ALA A 657 -43.72 30.27 -34.27
CA ALA A 657 -44.09 30.47 -32.88
C ALA A 657 -43.95 29.18 -32.05
N ALA A 658 -43.33 29.31 -30.88
CA ALA A 658 -43.22 28.26 -29.88
C ALA A 658 -43.80 28.76 -28.55
N SER A 659 -44.46 27.87 -27.79
CA SER A 659 -44.94 28.22 -26.45
C SER A 659 -44.86 27.09 -25.43
N TYR A 660 -44.65 27.46 -24.17
CA TYR A 660 -44.81 26.61 -22.99
C TYR A 660 -45.95 27.13 -22.14
N GLN A 661 -46.91 26.28 -21.81
CA GLN A 661 -48.03 26.60 -20.95
C GLN A 661 -48.01 25.68 -19.73
N VAL A 662 -48.10 26.26 -18.54
CA VAL A 662 -48.21 25.54 -17.28
C VAL A 662 -49.40 26.07 -16.49
N LYS A 663 -50.22 25.14 -16.00
CA LYS A 663 -51.25 25.39 -15.02
C LYS A 663 -50.68 25.07 -13.64
N LEU A 664 -50.81 26.01 -12.71
CA LEU A 664 -50.21 25.91 -11.39
C LEU A 664 -51.14 26.48 -10.30
N VAL A 665 -50.93 26.06 -9.06
CA VAL A 665 -51.57 26.63 -7.87
C VAL A 665 -50.51 27.41 -7.09
N PRO A 666 -50.66 28.75 -6.95
CA PRO A 666 -49.76 29.57 -6.16
C PRO A 666 -50.08 29.47 -4.66
N ALA A 667 -49.06 29.43 -3.82
CA ALA A 667 -49.16 29.53 -2.37
C ALA A 667 -49.09 30.99 -1.90
N GLY A 668 -48.38 31.82 -2.65
CA GLY A 668 -48.22 33.26 -2.44
C GLY A 668 -49.25 34.12 -3.18
N ASP A 669 -49.29 35.42 -2.85
CA ASP A 669 -50.24 36.38 -3.46
C ASP A 669 -49.67 37.11 -4.69
N THR A 670 -48.39 36.90 -4.98
CA THR A 670 -47.70 37.47 -6.13
C THR A 670 -46.94 36.36 -6.85
N LEU A 671 -47.21 36.18 -8.14
CA LEU A 671 -46.52 35.23 -9.01
C LEU A 671 -45.42 35.96 -9.79
N HIS A 672 -44.23 35.38 -9.82
CA HIS A 672 -43.08 35.89 -10.53
C HIS A 672 -42.63 34.94 -11.62
N VAL A 673 -42.25 35.49 -12.78
CA VAL A 673 -41.64 34.74 -13.88
C VAL A 673 -40.36 35.46 -14.30
N ARG A 674 -39.22 34.76 -14.17
CA ARG A 674 -37.89 35.28 -14.58
C ARG A 674 -37.44 34.68 -15.90
N TYR A 675 -37.11 35.55 -16.84
CA TYR A 675 -36.77 35.18 -18.21
C TYR A 675 -35.66 36.06 -18.79
N VAL A 676 -35.06 35.60 -19.88
CA VAL A 676 -34.16 36.33 -20.77
C VAL A 676 -34.67 36.14 -22.20
N PHE A 677 -34.85 37.23 -22.94
CA PHE A 677 -35.12 37.21 -24.38
C PHE A 677 -33.83 37.41 -25.16
N ALA A 678 -33.64 36.69 -26.26
CA ALA A 678 -32.47 36.74 -27.13
C ALA A 678 -32.90 36.62 -28.60
N SER A 679 -32.15 37.23 -29.51
CA SER A 679 -32.45 37.21 -30.96
C SER A 679 -31.19 37.41 -31.79
N GLU A 680 -31.18 36.85 -33.00
CA GLU A 680 -30.22 37.12 -34.07
C GLU A 680 -30.53 38.41 -34.86
N GLU A 681 -31.70 39.04 -34.66
CA GLU A 681 -32.05 40.32 -35.31
C GLU A 681 -31.25 41.51 -34.74
N TYR A 682 -30.60 41.31 -33.60
CA TYR A 682 -29.70 42.29 -33.01
C TYR A 682 -28.30 42.22 -33.63
N PRO A 683 -27.59 43.35 -33.78
CA PRO A 683 -28.10 44.72 -33.78
C PRO A 683 -28.65 45.17 -35.15
N GLU A 684 -28.49 44.38 -36.21
CA GLU A 684 -28.64 44.80 -37.61
C GLU A 684 -30.04 45.29 -37.98
N TYR A 685 -31.08 44.70 -37.37
CA TYR A 685 -32.47 44.89 -37.77
C TYR A 685 -33.31 45.60 -36.71
N VAL A 686 -32.67 46.16 -35.69
CA VAL A 686 -33.29 47.06 -34.72
C VAL A 686 -33.98 48.24 -35.43
N ASN A 687 -35.20 48.56 -35.00
CA ASN A 687 -36.11 49.55 -35.59
C ASN A 687 -36.59 49.23 -37.02
N SER A 688 -36.55 47.94 -37.41
CA SER A 688 -37.12 47.46 -38.68
C SER A 688 -38.42 46.67 -38.48
N SER A 689 -38.93 46.05 -39.55
CA SER A 689 -40.08 45.15 -39.50
C SER A 689 -39.75 43.77 -38.90
N TYR A 690 -38.47 43.43 -38.78
CA TYR A 690 -38.00 42.20 -38.13
C TYR A 690 -37.92 42.42 -36.61
N ASN A 691 -39.10 42.59 -36.01
CA ASN A 691 -39.28 42.93 -34.60
C ASN A 691 -39.69 41.70 -33.79
N ASP A 692 -38.79 40.72 -33.67
CA ASP A 692 -39.07 39.50 -32.92
C ASP A 692 -39.51 39.82 -31.50
N VAL A 693 -40.44 39.02 -31.00
CA VAL A 693 -41.24 39.38 -29.83
C VAL A 693 -41.51 38.17 -28.94
N MET A 694 -41.64 38.43 -27.65
CA MET A 694 -42.05 37.44 -26.68
C MET A 694 -43.22 37.90 -25.80
N ALA A 695 -43.88 36.94 -25.16
CA ALA A 695 -44.87 37.21 -24.13
C ALA A 695 -44.73 36.22 -22.96
N VAL A 696 -45.04 36.72 -21.76
CA VAL A 696 -45.37 35.89 -20.59
C VAL A 696 -46.78 36.27 -20.19
N ARG A 697 -47.74 35.39 -20.42
CA ARG A 697 -49.16 35.59 -20.19
C ARG A 697 -49.55 34.91 -18.89
N VAL A 698 -50.12 35.66 -17.94
CA VAL A 698 -50.72 35.13 -16.71
C VAL A 698 -52.24 35.32 -16.82
N ASP A 699 -52.99 34.24 -16.87
CA ASP A 699 -54.44 34.21 -17.15
C ASP A 699 -54.82 35.04 -18.40
N GLY A 700 -53.99 34.92 -19.44
CA GLY A 700 -54.19 35.57 -20.74
C GLY A 700 -53.77 37.05 -20.80
N LYS A 701 -53.15 37.61 -19.75
CA LYS A 701 -52.61 38.99 -19.78
C LYS A 701 -51.09 38.96 -19.84
N ASN A 702 -50.50 39.62 -20.83
CA ASN A 702 -49.05 39.74 -20.93
C ASN A 702 -48.47 40.58 -19.78
N CYS A 703 -47.48 40.02 -19.08
CA CYS A 703 -46.68 40.68 -18.04
C CYS A 703 -45.24 40.94 -18.49
N ALA A 704 -44.80 40.41 -19.65
CA ALA A 704 -43.46 40.62 -20.18
C ALA A 704 -43.34 42.00 -20.82
N LEU A 705 -43.22 43.02 -19.97
CA LEU A 705 -43.11 44.43 -20.35
C LEU A 705 -41.70 44.96 -20.07
N VAL A 706 -41.26 45.93 -20.86
CA VAL A 706 -40.01 46.64 -20.58
C VAL A 706 -40.12 47.34 -19.21
N PRO A 707 -39.16 47.14 -18.29
CA PRO A 707 -39.25 47.69 -16.95
C PRO A 707 -39.54 49.20 -16.92
N GLY A 708 -40.59 49.59 -16.20
CA GLY A 708 -41.02 50.99 -16.09
C GLY A 708 -41.89 51.51 -17.23
N THR A 709 -42.27 50.67 -18.20
CA THR A 709 -43.14 51.06 -19.32
C THR A 709 -44.32 50.09 -19.49
N THR A 710 -45.16 50.35 -20.50
CA THR A 710 -46.23 49.44 -20.95
C THR A 710 -45.91 48.77 -22.29
N GLN A 711 -44.69 48.92 -22.80
CA GLN A 711 -44.27 48.31 -24.06
C GLN A 711 -43.96 46.82 -23.84
N PRO A 712 -44.44 45.91 -24.71
CA PRO A 712 -43.99 44.51 -24.73
C PRO A 712 -42.49 44.38 -24.97
N VAL A 713 -41.87 43.30 -24.48
CA VAL A 713 -40.46 42.98 -24.78
C VAL A 713 -40.33 42.47 -26.22
N SER A 714 -39.56 43.18 -27.03
CA SER A 714 -39.23 42.82 -28.42
C SER A 714 -37.86 43.41 -28.81
N VAL A 715 -37.37 43.05 -30.00
CA VAL A 715 -36.11 43.59 -30.58
C VAL A 715 -36.11 45.12 -30.61
N ASN A 716 -37.22 45.75 -31.02
CA ASN A 716 -37.31 47.20 -31.11
C ASN A 716 -37.43 47.89 -29.75
N THR A 717 -37.94 47.23 -28.70
CA THR A 717 -38.18 47.88 -27.41
C THR A 717 -37.03 47.72 -26.41
N ILE A 718 -36.12 46.76 -26.59
CA ILE A 718 -34.88 46.65 -25.82
C ILE A 718 -33.71 46.40 -26.77
N ASN A 719 -32.81 47.37 -26.90
CA ASN A 719 -31.61 47.28 -27.75
C ASN A 719 -30.55 48.30 -27.31
N ALA A 720 -29.45 48.41 -28.04
CA ALA A 720 -28.37 49.35 -27.72
C ALA A 720 -28.79 50.84 -27.76
N GLY A 721 -29.86 51.19 -28.49
CA GLY A 721 -30.37 52.56 -28.63
C GLY A 721 -31.59 52.89 -27.77
N GLU A 722 -32.42 51.89 -27.45
CA GLU A 722 -33.67 52.02 -26.69
C GLU A 722 -33.69 51.04 -25.51
N ASN A 723 -33.93 51.56 -24.30
CA ASN A 723 -33.89 50.78 -23.04
C ASN A 723 -32.58 49.96 -22.84
N ALA A 724 -31.45 50.52 -23.28
CA ALA A 724 -30.13 49.88 -23.31
C ALA A 724 -29.64 49.37 -21.94
N ASP A 725 -30.15 49.90 -20.82
CA ASP A 725 -29.85 49.40 -19.49
C ASP A 725 -30.30 47.95 -19.27
N HIS A 726 -31.25 47.46 -20.08
CA HIS A 726 -31.74 46.09 -20.06
C HIS A 726 -31.14 45.21 -21.16
N TYR A 727 -30.28 45.75 -22.02
CA TYR A 727 -29.67 45.04 -23.15
C TYR A 727 -28.27 44.51 -22.81
N VAL A 728 -27.91 43.39 -23.42
CA VAL A 728 -26.57 42.79 -23.46
C VAL A 728 -26.24 42.54 -24.93
N ASP A 729 -25.17 43.18 -25.39
CA ASP A 729 -24.61 42.93 -26.71
C ASP A 729 -23.81 41.62 -26.68
N ASN A 730 -24.16 40.69 -27.57
CA ASN A 730 -23.51 39.39 -27.69
C ASN A 730 -22.93 39.13 -29.09
N ALA A 731 -22.94 40.10 -30.01
CA ALA A 731 -22.51 39.90 -31.40
C ALA A 731 -21.05 39.41 -31.52
N ASP A 732 -20.17 39.91 -30.64
CA ASP A 732 -18.77 39.46 -30.49
C ASP A 732 -18.54 38.57 -29.26
N GLY A 733 -19.60 38.30 -28.48
CA GLY A 733 -19.58 37.45 -27.30
C GLY A 733 -19.52 38.18 -25.97
N ALA A 734 -20.59 38.03 -25.21
CA ALA A 734 -20.69 38.49 -23.84
C ALA A 734 -20.11 37.45 -22.87
N ALA A 735 -19.23 37.91 -21.97
CA ALA A 735 -18.58 37.03 -21.01
C ALA A 735 -19.61 36.26 -20.14
N GLY A 736 -19.54 34.93 -20.19
CA GLY A 736 -20.35 34.03 -19.36
C GLY A 736 -21.69 33.61 -19.98
N TYR A 737 -22.04 34.12 -21.17
CA TYR A 737 -23.19 33.68 -21.95
C TYR A 737 -22.75 32.65 -22.99
N ALA A 738 -23.41 31.51 -23.04
CA ALA A 738 -23.14 30.41 -23.95
C ALA A 738 -24.24 30.26 -25.00
N THR A 739 -24.56 31.36 -25.69
CA THR A 739 -25.56 31.43 -26.76
C THR A 739 -24.96 32.05 -28.01
N SER A 740 -25.41 31.56 -29.16
CA SER A 740 -25.09 32.06 -30.50
C SER A 740 -25.89 33.30 -30.90
N MET A 741 -26.93 33.66 -30.14
CA MET A 741 -27.80 34.82 -30.40
C MET A 741 -27.01 36.13 -30.30
N ASP A 742 -27.16 37.04 -31.25
CA ASP A 742 -26.30 38.23 -31.35
C ASP A 742 -26.66 39.34 -30.33
N GLY A 743 -27.84 39.29 -29.72
CA GLY A 743 -28.20 40.16 -28.60
C GLY A 743 -29.25 39.56 -27.68
N LEU A 744 -29.28 40.02 -26.43
CA LEU A 744 -30.20 39.53 -25.42
C LEU A 744 -30.50 40.54 -24.31
N THR A 745 -31.57 40.31 -23.57
CA THR A 745 -31.90 41.08 -22.37
C THR A 745 -31.09 40.60 -21.17
N LYS A 746 -30.78 41.48 -20.22
CA LYS A 746 -30.47 41.08 -18.83
C LYS A 746 -31.66 40.30 -18.26
N PRO A 747 -31.48 39.39 -17.27
CA PRO A 747 -32.61 38.70 -16.65
C PRO A 747 -33.70 39.67 -16.17
N LEU A 748 -34.87 39.58 -16.77
CA LEU A 748 -36.05 40.35 -16.42
C LEU A 748 -36.99 39.50 -15.56
N THR A 749 -37.86 40.14 -14.79
CA THR A 749 -38.85 39.45 -13.96
C THR A 749 -40.18 40.16 -14.08
N CYS A 750 -41.20 39.45 -14.58
CA CYS A 750 -42.57 39.93 -14.49
C CYS A 750 -43.17 39.48 -13.15
N SER A 751 -43.98 40.34 -12.53
CA SER A 751 -44.64 40.06 -11.25
C SER A 751 -46.11 40.41 -11.35
N VAL A 752 -46.99 39.47 -11.05
CA VAL A 752 -48.46 39.61 -11.23
C VAL A 752 -49.17 39.19 -9.94
N PRO A 753 -50.12 40.00 -9.43
CA PRO A 753 -50.92 39.59 -8.29
C PRO A 753 -51.80 38.39 -8.65
N VAL A 754 -51.78 37.36 -7.80
CA VAL A 754 -52.56 36.12 -7.92
C VAL A 754 -53.31 35.84 -6.63
N THR A 755 -54.29 34.92 -6.67
CA THR A 755 -54.99 34.52 -5.44
C THR A 755 -54.42 33.20 -4.94
N PRO A 756 -53.85 33.14 -3.72
CA PRO A 756 -53.35 31.89 -3.13
C PRO A 756 -54.40 30.77 -3.18
N GLY A 757 -53.98 29.57 -3.56
CA GLY A 757 -54.82 28.37 -3.63
C GLY A 757 -55.79 28.31 -4.82
N LYS A 758 -55.77 29.29 -5.75
CA LYS A 758 -56.54 29.23 -7.00
C LYS A 758 -55.63 28.94 -8.18
N GLU A 759 -56.05 28.03 -9.06
CA GLU A 759 -55.30 27.73 -10.29
C GLU A 759 -55.10 28.98 -11.15
N VAL A 760 -53.89 29.12 -11.69
CA VAL A 760 -53.44 30.17 -12.61
C VAL A 760 -52.79 29.49 -13.81
N THR A 761 -53.01 30.03 -15.01
CA THR A 761 -52.35 29.57 -16.23
C THR A 761 -51.26 30.56 -16.63
N VAL A 762 -50.01 30.08 -16.71
CA VAL A 762 -48.87 30.81 -17.24
C VAL A 762 -48.54 30.28 -18.63
N GLN A 763 -48.50 31.14 -19.64
CA GLN A 763 -48.05 30.80 -20.98
C GLN A 763 -46.89 31.70 -21.40
N ILE A 764 -45.81 31.10 -21.86
CA ILE A 764 -44.59 31.77 -22.30
C ILE A 764 -44.45 31.48 -23.79
N ALA A 765 -44.36 32.50 -24.62
CA ALA A 765 -44.38 32.36 -26.08
C ALA A 765 -43.35 33.29 -26.75
N VAL A 766 -42.75 32.81 -27.84
CA VAL A 766 -41.81 33.53 -28.71
C VAL A 766 -42.18 33.28 -30.17
N ALA A 767 -41.97 34.27 -31.04
CA ALA A 767 -42.16 34.13 -32.48
C ALA A 767 -41.27 35.12 -33.26
N ASP A 768 -40.86 34.71 -34.46
CA ASP A 768 -40.14 35.56 -35.41
C ASP A 768 -41.11 36.54 -36.06
N SER A 769 -40.65 37.73 -36.42
CA SER A 769 -41.47 38.78 -37.02
C SER A 769 -41.09 39.04 -38.48
N SER A 770 -42.10 39.22 -39.33
CA SER A 770 -42.00 39.45 -40.79
C SER A 770 -41.48 38.29 -41.64
N ASP A 771 -40.46 37.56 -41.20
CA ASP A 771 -40.02 36.31 -41.82
C ASP A 771 -39.65 35.25 -40.78
N GLN A 772 -38.98 34.18 -41.21
CA GLN A 772 -38.64 32.98 -40.43
C GLN A 772 -37.13 32.67 -40.52
N VAL A 773 -36.32 33.69 -40.84
CA VAL A 773 -34.93 33.51 -41.23
C VAL A 773 -34.00 33.55 -40.02
N TYR A 774 -34.10 34.59 -39.20
CA TYR A 774 -33.28 34.76 -38.00
C TYR A 774 -34.07 34.36 -36.76
N ASP A 775 -33.47 33.53 -35.91
CA ASP A 775 -34.20 32.94 -34.80
C ASP A 775 -34.13 33.83 -33.54
N SER A 776 -35.12 33.63 -32.68
CA SER A 776 -35.24 34.20 -31.35
C SER A 776 -35.42 33.12 -30.29
N ALA A 777 -35.02 33.42 -29.05
CA ALA A 777 -35.13 32.50 -27.92
C ALA A 777 -35.50 33.17 -26.59
N ILE A 778 -36.19 32.41 -25.74
CA ILE A 778 -36.44 32.72 -24.33
C ILE A 778 -35.72 31.70 -23.47
N ALA A 779 -34.91 32.16 -22.52
CA ALA A 779 -34.35 31.33 -21.47
C ALA A 779 -35.06 31.55 -20.13
N LEU A 780 -35.63 30.48 -19.57
CA LEU A 780 -36.22 30.44 -18.24
C LEU A 780 -35.22 29.82 -17.28
N VAL A 781 -34.91 30.52 -16.19
CA VAL A 781 -34.02 29.98 -15.15
C VAL A 781 -34.77 28.88 -14.38
N ASP A 782 -34.08 27.80 -14.03
CA ASP A 782 -34.65 26.78 -13.15
C ASP A 782 -35.12 27.41 -11.83
N GLY A 783 -36.33 27.09 -11.40
CA GLY A 783 -37.03 27.73 -10.28
C GLY A 783 -37.51 29.16 -10.56
N GLY A 784 -37.50 29.57 -11.83
CA GLY A 784 -37.81 30.93 -12.29
C GLY A 784 -39.29 31.29 -12.31
N ILE A 785 -40.18 30.35 -12.00
CA ILE A 785 -41.61 30.57 -11.77
C ILE A 785 -41.92 30.33 -10.30
N TRP A 786 -42.05 31.38 -9.48
CA TRP A 786 -42.23 31.26 -8.02
C TRP A 786 -43.28 32.25 -7.50
N THR A 787 -43.72 32.06 -6.25
CA THR A 787 -44.60 33.03 -5.57
C THR A 787 -44.04 33.45 -4.21
N ASP A 788 -44.28 34.70 -3.81
CA ASP A 788 -43.87 35.28 -2.52
C ASP A 788 -44.90 35.09 -1.39
#